data_AF-A0A7L3N958-F1
#
_entry.id   AF-A0A7L3N958-F1
#
_cell.length_a   1.000
_cell.length_b   1.000
_cell.length_c   1.000
_cell.angle_alpha   90.00
_cell.angle_beta   90.00
_cell.angle_gamma   90.00
#
_symmetry.space_group_name_H-M   'P 1'
#
loop_
_entity.id
_entity.type
_entity.pdbx_description
1 polymer ?
#
loop_
_entity_poly.entity_id
_entity_poly.type
_entity_poly.pdbx_seq_one_letter_code
_entity_poly.pdbx_strand_id
1 'polypeptide(L)'
;STMEETDREAVATAVQRVAGMLQRPDQLDKVEQYRRREARKKASVEARLKVQIFFFFSSSKIFPLNYFKIINLAVLQLFPSAFIVLCLFFVFLLYWFTFFLLFFFIFFFFFIPSSCFAVVLVPEIVRETQDLIERGELLQAHRKLMDLECSRDNLMYEQYRMDSKNTHDMNLIHTYFGNMQKLSEELAKQLWMVVQRSLVTVRRDPTLLVSVVRIIEREEKIDRRMLDRKKQTGFIPPGRPKKWKEKMFNILERTVSTRIEGTQADTRESDKMWLVRHLEIIRKYVLDDLLVAKTLLDQCFPPHYDIFNRLLNMYHQALATRMQELAAEDLEANEIVSLLSWVLNTYKSTEMMGNSELSPEVDVNSLNPLISQNVVEQLLSKYMSTLTSNIIGWLRKALETDKKDWIKETEPEADQDGYYQTTLPAIVFQMFEQNLQVAAQINEELKTKVLLLCLQQMNSFLTRYKDEAQLYKEEHLKNRQYPQCYVQYMIAVINNCQTFRESIISLKRKYLKIEVEDTLSSSHTSMDATLDIIAKEGCSSLLDEVFMDLEPHLNELMTKKWLLGSNAVGTICVTVEDYFNDFAKIKKPYKKTMTTEAHRRVVVEYIRAIMLKRISFKNAEERKEGAERMIREAEQFRFLFKKLAAGSGEDTEGLCGIIEAIAEVIKLTDPSLLYLEVSTLVSKYPDIRDDHIAALLTVRGDASRDMKQTIIETLDQGPSQPNPNYVPIFKEITVPTLTVPKLLK
;
A
#
# COMPACT_ATOMS: atom_id res chain seq x y z
N SER A 1 29.39 -75.39 18.34
CA SER A 1 28.86 -76.15 17.19
C SER A 1 29.80 -77.27 16.73
N THR A 2 30.90 -77.56 17.43
CA THR A 2 32.04 -78.29 16.85
C THR A 2 32.07 -79.80 17.10
N MET A 3 31.27 -80.33 18.03
CA MET A 3 31.28 -81.77 18.36
C MET A 3 30.33 -82.59 17.46
N GLU A 4 29.15 -82.05 17.14
CA GLU A 4 28.21 -82.71 16.23
C GLU A 4 28.67 -82.68 14.76
N GLU A 5 29.46 -81.67 14.39
CA GLU A 5 29.99 -81.51 13.04
C GLU A 5 31.17 -82.47 12.78
N THR A 6 32.02 -82.67 13.79
CA THR A 6 33.11 -83.67 13.75
C THR A 6 32.59 -85.11 13.79
N ASP A 7 31.49 -85.38 14.52
CA ASP A 7 30.86 -86.71 14.50
C ASP A 7 30.26 -87.05 13.13
N ARG A 8 29.62 -86.09 12.45
CA ARG A 8 29.07 -86.33 11.09
C ARG A 8 30.16 -86.62 10.07
N GLU A 9 31.28 -85.92 10.14
CA GLU A 9 32.42 -86.11 9.24
C GLU A 9 33.14 -87.46 9.49
N ALA A 10 33.25 -87.87 10.76
CA ALA A 10 33.78 -89.19 11.13
C ALA A 10 32.88 -90.34 10.65
N VAL A 11 31.56 -90.20 10.74
CA VAL A 11 30.59 -91.19 10.24
C VAL A 11 30.65 -91.29 8.72
N ALA A 12 30.69 -90.17 7.99
CA ALA A 12 30.80 -90.17 6.54
C ALA A 12 32.09 -90.88 6.05
N THR A 13 33.22 -90.63 6.72
CA THR A 13 34.51 -91.26 6.40
C THR A 13 34.50 -92.76 6.70
N ALA A 14 33.86 -93.18 7.80
CA ALA A 14 33.72 -94.58 8.15
C ALA A 14 32.85 -95.36 7.14
N VAL A 15 31.75 -94.76 6.68
CA VAL A 15 30.86 -95.35 5.67
C VAL A 15 31.58 -95.55 4.33
N GLN A 16 32.36 -94.57 3.87
CA GLN A 16 33.17 -94.68 2.65
C GLN A 16 34.21 -95.81 2.74
N ARG A 17 34.82 -95.96 3.92
CA ARG A 17 35.82 -97.01 4.18
C ARG A 17 35.21 -98.41 4.20
N VAL A 18 34.01 -98.58 4.76
CA VAL A 18 33.29 -99.86 4.76
C VAL A 18 32.81 -100.21 3.35
N ALA A 19 32.32 -99.22 2.57
CA ALA A 19 31.95 -99.41 1.17
C ALA A 19 33.12 -99.88 0.28
N GLY A 20 34.35 -99.43 0.58
CA GLY A 20 35.55 -99.92 -0.11
C GLY A 20 36.00 -101.34 0.27
N MET A 21 35.54 -101.88 1.40
CA MET A 21 35.94 -103.20 1.91
C MET A 21 34.99 -104.33 1.52
N LEU A 22 33.75 -104.01 1.12
CA LEU A 22 32.69 -104.98 0.78
C LEU A 22 32.15 -104.67 -0.62
N GLN A 23 32.98 -104.83 -1.63
CA GLN A 23 32.63 -104.48 -3.02
C GLN A 23 31.86 -105.59 -3.77
N ARG A 24 31.80 -106.82 -3.23
CA ARG A 24 31.05 -107.94 -3.83
C ARG A 24 30.27 -108.74 -2.77
N PRO A 25 29.09 -109.30 -3.09
CA PRO A 25 28.17 -109.89 -2.10
C PRO A 25 28.76 -111.10 -1.33
N ASP A 26 29.64 -111.86 -1.96
CA ASP A 26 30.36 -113.01 -1.42
C ASP A 26 31.40 -112.66 -0.33
N GLN A 27 31.62 -111.37 -0.04
CA GLN A 27 32.54 -110.91 1.01
C GLN A 27 31.85 -110.65 2.36
N LEU A 28 30.53 -110.85 2.45
CA LEU A 28 29.75 -110.71 3.69
C LEU A 28 30.21 -111.67 4.80
N ASP A 29 30.73 -112.86 4.46
CA ASP A 29 31.24 -113.83 5.44
C ASP A 29 32.46 -113.32 6.21
N LYS A 30 33.18 -112.31 5.69
CA LYS A 30 34.35 -111.68 6.33
C LYS A 30 33.98 -110.52 7.25
N VAL A 31 32.71 -110.10 7.29
CA VAL A 31 32.23 -108.98 8.12
C VAL A 31 32.48 -109.24 9.60
N GLU A 32 32.23 -110.47 10.09
CA GLU A 32 32.48 -110.87 11.48
C GLU A 32 33.97 -110.68 11.85
N GLN A 33 34.87 -110.99 10.90
CA GLN A 33 36.31 -110.89 11.07
C GLN A 33 36.78 -109.42 11.07
N TYR A 34 36.22 -108.58 10.20
CA TYR A 34 36.49 -107.14 10.19
C TYR A 34 35.94 -106.44 11.44
N ARG A 35 34.76 -106.84 11.92
CA ARG A 35 34.16 -106.34 13.16
C ARG A 35 35.04 -106.66 14.37
N ARG A 36 35.59 -107.87 14.46
CA ARG A 36 36.58 -108.25 15.49
C ARG A 36 37.90 -107.48 15.39
N ARG A 37 38.31 -107.05 14.19
CA ARG A 37 39.54 -106.27 13.97
C ARG A 37 39.36 -104.83 14.42
N GLU A 38 38.25 -104.20 14.08
CA GLU A 38 37.95 -102.83 14.52
C GLU A 38 37.61 -102.77 16.02
N ALA A 39 36.94 -103.78 16.58
CA ALA A 39 36.76 -103.90 18.02
C ALA A 39 38.10 -103.98 18.78
N ARG A 40 39.09 -104.70 18.24
CA ARG A 40 40.45 -104.76 18.81
C ARG A 40 41.19 -103.42 18.72
N LYS A 41 41.04 -102.68 17.62
CA LYS A 41 41.61 -101.33 17.50
C LYS A 41 40.96 -100.35 18.48
N LYS A 42 39.63 -100.38 18.62
CA LYS A 42 38.90 -99.59 19.61
C LYS A 42 39.39 -99.88 21.02
N ALA A 43 39.51 -101.17 21.39
CA ALA A 43 40.03 -101.58 22.70
C ALA A 43 41.48 -101.12 22.94
N SER A 44 42.34 -101.11 21.91
CA SER A 44 43.72 -100.62 22.03
C SER A 44 43.81 -99.10 22.23
N VAL A 45 42.94 -98.33 21.57
CA VAL A 45 42.88 -96.87 21.73
C VAL A 45 42.30 -96.51 23.09
N GLU A 46 41.26 -97.21 23.53
CA GLU A 46 40.63 -97.03 24.84
C GLU A 46 41.57 -97.42 26.00
N ALA A 47 42.40 -98.47 25.81
CA ALA A 47 43.45 -98.82 26.77
C ALA A 47 44.55 -97.74 26.88
N ARG A 48 44.95 -97.12 25.76
CA ARG A 48 45.90 -95.99 25.78
C ARG A 48 45.33 -94.75 26.46
N LEU A 49 44.05 -94.45 26.25
CA LEU A 49 43.37 -93.35 26.94
C LEU A 49 43.25 -93.63 28.45
N LYS A 50 42.91 -94.86 28.84
CA LYS A 50 42.86 -95.27 30.27
C LYS A 50 44.23 -95.18 30.95
N VAL A 51 45.33 -95.51 30.27
CA VAL A 51 46.70 -95.37 30.82
C VAL A 51 47.09 -93.89 30.98
N GLN A 52 46.73 -93.02 30.02
CA GLN A 52 46.97 -91.57 30.15
C GLN A 52 46.14 -90.92 31.26
N ILE A 53 44.88 -91.34 31.43
CA ILE A 53 44.01 -90.85 32.52
C ILE A 53 44.45 -91.40 33.89
N PHE A 54 44.94 -92.65 33.95
CA PHE A 54 45.48 -93.25 35.17
C PHE A 54 46.76 -92.53 35.66
N PHE A 55 47.68 -92.16 34.75
CA PHE A 55 48.85 -91.33 35.12
C PHE A 55 48.46 -89.92 35.59
N PHE A 56 47.40 -89.36 35.02
CA PHE A 56 46.89 -88.04 35.40
C PHE A 56 46.24 -88.02 36.81
N PHE A 57 45.68 -89.13 37.27
CA PHE A 57 45.10 -89.25 38.63
C PHE A 57 46.08 -89.78 39.70
N SER A 58 47.07 -90.61 39.34
CA SER A 58 48.00 -91.22 40.32
C SER A 58 49.08 -90.29 40.88
N SER A 59 49.31 -89.11 40.31
CA SER A 59 50.22 -88.10 40.89
C SER A 59 49.56 -87.19 41.93
N SER A 60 48.25 -87.33 42.16
CA SER A 60 47.51 -86.56 43.17
C SER A 60 46.98 -87.46 44.29
N LYS A 61 47.86 -87.76 45.26
CA LYS A 61 47.56 -88.05 46.67
C LYS A 61 46.82 -89.37 47.00
N ILE A 62 47.06 -90.13 48.07
CA ILE A 62 48.00 -90.29 49.22
C ILE A 62 47.63 -91.70 49.77
N PHE A 63 48.51 -92.38 50.52
CA PHE A 63 48.26 -93.10 51.81
C PHE A 63 49.13 -94.37 51.99
N PRO A 64 49.51 -94.72 53.24
CA PRO A 64 50.87 -94.99 53.67
C PRO A 64 50.91 -96.36 54.40
N LEU A 65 51.95 -96.53 55.21
CA LEU A 65 52.11 -97.46 56.33
C LEU A 65 52.47 -98.91 55.98
N ASN A 66 53.78 -99.11 56.15
CA ASN A 66 54.36 -100.03 57.11
C ASN A 66 54.05 -101.51 56.90
N TYR A 67 55.10 -102.27 56.64
CA TYR A 67 55.83 -102.84 57.76
C TYR A 67 57.25 -103.20 57.31
N PHE A 68 58.21 -102.77 58.15
CA PHE A 68 59.34 -103.60 58.60
C PHE A 68 60.30 -104.16 57.54
N LYS A 69 61.62 -104.14 57.70
CA LYS A 69 62.55 -103.73 58.76
C LYS A 69 63.89 -104.25 58.24
N ILE A 70 64.98 -103.62 58.64
CA ILE A 70 66.37 -104.16 58.57
C ILE A 70 66.91 -104.07 57.14
N ILE A 71 67.84 -103.18 56.80
CA ILE A 71 69.19 -102.98 57.35
C ILE A 71 69.50 -101.48 57.12
N ASN A 72 69.50 -100.59 58.12
CA ASN A 72 70.51 -100.43 59.16
C ASN A 72 71.93 -100.31 58.60
N LEU A 73 72.42 -99.10 58.32
CA LEU A 73 73.60 -98.54 59.00
C LEU A 73 74.04 -97.21 58.35
N ALA A 74 74.20 -96.21 59.21
CA ALA A 74 75.25 -95.17 59.20
C ALA A 74 75.22 -94.17 58.00
N VAL A 75 75.21 -92.85 58.17
CA VAL A 75 75.94 -91.98 59.11
C VAL A 75 75.18 -90.65 59.15
N LEU A 76 74.52 -90.30 60.25
CA LEU A 76 74.96 -89.29 61.22
C LEU A 76 75.35 -87.91 60.65
N GLN A 77 74.52 -86.91 60.97
CA GLN A 77 74.84 -85.53 61.37
C GLN A 77 75.74 -84.65 60.48
N LEU A 78 75.20 -83.48 60.07
CA LEU A 78 75.68 -82.14 60.46
C LEU A 78 74.77 -81.02 59.87
N PHE A 79 74.15 -80.26 60.77
CA PHE A 79 73.60 -78.89 60.56
C PHE A 79 74.79 -77.89 60.37
N PRO A 80 74.61 -76.57 60.13
CA PRO A 80 73.66 -75.77 59.32
C PRO A 80 74.34 -74.51 58.67
N SER A 81 73.58 -73.45 58.38
CA SER A 81 74.03 -72.03 58.24
C SER A 81 74.72 -71.55 56.94
N ALA A 82 74.04 -71.64 55.80
CA ALA A 82 74.38 -70.81 54.62
C ALA A 82 73.18 -70.35 53.77
N PHE A 83 71.99 -70.91 53.98
CA PHE A 83 70.85 -70.72 53.08
C PHE A 83 69.96 -69.51 53.41
N ILE A 84 69.91 -69.07 54.68
CA ILE A 84 69.00 -68.01 55.12
C ILE A 84 69.49 -66.61 54.71
N VAL A 85 70.81 -66.39 54.68
CA VAL A 85 71.41 -65.10 54.26
C VAL A 85 71.27 -64.90 52.74
N LEU A 86 71.39 -65.97 51.95
CA LEU A 86 71.20 -65.91 50.50
C LEU A 86 69.75 -65.65 50.11
N CYS A 87 68.79 -66.23 50.83
CA CYS A 87 67.35 -65.99 50.61
C CYS A 87 66.93 -64.55 50.98
N LEU A 88 67.47 -63.96 52.06
CA LEU A 88 67.14 -62.57 52.44
C LEU A 88 67.72 -61.55 51.45
N PHE A 89 68.91 -61.80 50.89
CA PHE A 89 69.51 -60.92 49.87
C PHE A 89 68.73 -61.00 48.54
N PHE A 90 68.27 -62.18 48.14
CA PHE A 90 67.46 -62.35 46.91
C PHE A 90 66.05 -61.77 47.05
N VAL A 91 65.42 -61.89 48.21
CA VAL A 91 64.11 -61.28 48.49
C VAL A 91 64.23 -59.75 48.54
N PHE A 92 65.30 -59.20 49.12
CA PHE A 92 65.54 -57.76 49.13
C PHE A 92 65.84 -57.21 47.73
N LEU A 93 66.61 -57.94 46.91
CA LEU A 93 66.87 -57.55 45.51
C LEU A 93 65.60 -57.66 44.64
N LEU A 94 64.75 -58.67 44.85
CA LEU A 94 63.47 -58.78 44.15
C LEU A 94 62.48 -57.70 44.60
N TYR A 95 62.42 -57.37 45.89
CA TYR A 95 61.58 -56.29 46.40
C TYR A 95 62.07 -54.93 45.93
N TRP A 96 63.38 -54.71 45.87
CA TRP A 96 63.94 -53.45 45.41
C TRP A 96 63.84 -53.33 43.88
N PHE A 97 64.00 -54.42 43.13
CA PHE A 97 63.79 -54.43 41.68
C PHE A 97 62.31 -54.31 41.33
N THR A 98 61.39 -54.98 42.04
CA THR A 98 59.95 -54.79 41.84
C THR A 98 59.46 -53.45 42.35
N PHE A 99 60.00 -52.91 43.45
CA PHE A 99 59.70 -51.55 43.91
C PHE A 99 60.29 -50.50 42.97
N PHE A 100 61.48 -50.71 42.40
CA PHE A 100 62.04 -49.81 41.39
C PHE A 100 61.33 -49.96 40.05
N LEU A 101 60.90 -51.16 39.64
CA LEU A 101 60.11 -51.36 38.42
C LEU A 101 58.69 -50.86 38.59
N LEU A 102 58.09 -50.97 39.78
CA LEU A 102 56.76 -50.45 40.13
C LEU A 102 56.82 -48.95 40.37
N PHE A 103 57.91 -48.41 40.94
CA PHE A 103 58.15 -46.98 41.02
C PHE A 103 58.46 -46.40 39.64
N PHE A 104 59.20 -47.11 38.78
CA PHE A 104 59.41 -46.72 37.38
C PHE A 104 58.14 -46.90 36.55
N PHE A 105 57.32 -47.94 36.77
CA PHE A 105 56.01 -48.07 36.14
C PHE A 105 55.03 -47.01 36.65
N ILE A 106 54.96 -46.73 37.94
CA ILE A 106 54.09 -45.68 38.50
C ILE A 106 54.64 -44.30 38.10
N PHE A 107 55.94 -44.07 38.04
CA PHE A 107 56.50 -42.79 37.59
C PHE A 107 56.38 -42.60 36.07
N PHE A 108 56.43 -43.67 35.27
CA PHE A 108 56.32 -43.58 33.81
C PHE A 108 54.88 -43.71 33.28
N PHE A 109 53.98 -44.41 33.98
CA PHE A 109 52.55 -44.57 33.61
C PHE A 109 51.60 -43.67 34.41
N PHE A 110 51.97 -43.21 35.61
CA PHE A 110 51.12 -42.34 36.44
C PHE A 110 51.53 -40.86 36.35
N PHE A 111 52.77 -40.55 35.92
CA PHE A 111 53.26 -39.17 35.72
C PHE A 111 53.33 -38.73 34.25
N ILE A 112 53.10 -39.66 33.31
CA ILE A 112 52.73 -39.34 31.94
C ILE A 112 51.20 -39.47 31.89
N PRO A 113 50.43 -38.41 32.19
CA PRO A 113 49.00 -38.47 31.99
C PRO A 113 48.74 -38.80 30.51
N SER A 114 47.63 -39.45 30.19
CA SER A 114 47.18 -39.70 28.79
C SER A 114 47.28 -38.47 27.87
N SER A 115 47.40 -37.28 28.45
CA SER A 115 47.76 -36.00 27.84
C SER A 115 49.11 -35.98 27.09
N CYS A 116 50.13 -36.74 27.51
CA CYS A 116 51.48 -36.63 26.93
C CYS A 116 51.64 -37.42 25.62
N PHE A 117 50.87 -38.50 25.42
CA PHE A 117 50.77 -39.18 24.11
C PHE A 117 50.08 -38.29 23.07
N ALA A 118 49.14 -37.44 23.50
CA ALA A 118 48.51 -36.42 22.65
C ALA A 118 49.45 -35.23 22.35
N VAL A 119 50.44 -34.95 23.21
CA VAL A 119 51.41 -33.85 22.99
C VAL A 119 52.30 -34.17 21.78
N VAL A 120 52.83 -35.38 21.60
CA VAL A 120 53.75 -35.69 20.48
C VAL A 120 53.07 -35.67 19.10
N LEU A 121 51.76 -35.92 19.04
CA LEU A 121 50.99 -36.00 17.79
C LEU A 121 50.30 -34.69 17.36
N VAL A 122 50.45 -33.59 18.12
CA VAL A 122 49.72 -32.33 17.85
C VAL A 122 49.88 -31.83 16.42
N PRO A 123 51.09 -31.77 15.80
CA PRO A 123 51.23 -31.30 14.42
C PRO A 123 50.49 -32.15 13.40
N GLU A 124 50.43 -33.47 13.60
CA GLU A 124 49.74 -34.41 12.70
C GLU A 124 48.22 -34.26 12.84
N ILE A 125 47.70 -34.20 14.06
CA ILE A 125 46.26 -33.97 14.32
C ILE A 125 45.83 -32.62 13.78
N VAL A 126 46.66 -31.57 13.90
CA VAL A 126 46.39 -30.25 13.33
C VAL A 126 46.27 -30.34 11.80
N ARG A 127 47.21 -31.01 11.12
CA ARG A 127 47.17 -31.20 9.66
C ARG A 127 45.93 -31.98 9.22
N GLU A 128 45.64 -33.11 9.87
CA GLU A 128 44.44 -33.89 9.56
C GLU A 128 43.14 -33.12 9.81
N THR A 129 43.10 -32.29 10.85
CA THR A 129 41.92 -31.48 11.14
C THR A 129 41.75 -30.39 10.08
N GLN A 130 42.85 -29.81 9.58
CA GLN A 130 42.80 -28.86 8.47
C GLN A 130 42.25 -29.53 7.20
N ASP A 131 42.74 -30.72 6.84
CA ASP A 131 42.24 -31.50 5.69
C ASP A 131 40.72 -31.77 5.80
N LEU A 132 40.21 -32.05 7.01
CA LEU A 132 38.78 -32.26 7.26
C LEU A 132 37.96 -30.97 7.12
N ILE A 133 38.49 -29.82 7.53
CA ILE A 133 37.84 -28.50 7.33
C ILE A 133 37.73 -28.19 5.83
N GLU A 134 38.81 -28.42 5.08
CA GLU A 134 38.85 -28.17 3.63
C GLU A 134 37.87 -29.08 2.86
N ARG A 135 37.65 -30.31 3.33
CA ARG A 135 36.68 -31.25 2.76
C ARG A 135 35.23 -30.99 3.20
N GLY A 136 34.99 -30.09 4.14
CA GLY A 136 33.66 -29.81 4.67
C GLY A 136 33.13 -30.86 5.67
N GLU A 137 33.99 -31.73 6.20
CA GLU A 137 33.64 -32.72 7.23
C GLU A 137 33.63 -32.09 8.64
N LEU A 138 32.79 -31.06 8.82
CA LEU A 138 32.88 -30.10 9.92
C LEU A 138 32.72 -30.74 11.32
N LEU A 139 31.89 -31.77 11.48
CA LEU A 139 31.71 -32.44 12.78
C LEU A 139 32.95 -33.23 13.22
N GLN A 140 33.62 -33.89 12.28
CA GLN A 140 34.85 -34.63 12.58
C GLN A 140 36.00 -33.66 12.87
N ALA A 141 36.10 -32.60 12.07
CA ALA A 141 37.05 -31.52 12.30
C ALA A 141 36.85 -30.88 13.69
N HIS A 142 35.60 -30.56 14.05
CA HIS A 142 35.26 -30.00 15.35
C HIS A 142 35.63 -30.93 16.50
N ARG A 143 35.38 -32.23 16.36
CA ARG A 143 35.75 -33.22 17.40
C ARG A 143 37.27 -33.23 17.64
N LYS A 144 38.08 -33.32 16.58
CA LYS A 144 39.55 -33.31 16.72
C LYS A 144 40.05 -32.00 17.32
N LEU A 145 39.51 -30.87 16.89
CA LEU A 145 39.83 -29.55 17.45
C LEU A 145 39.46 -29.47 18.94
N MET A 146 38.28 -29.96 19.34
CA MET A 146 37.82 -29.97 20.73
C MET A 146 38.72 -30.82 21.62
N ASP A 147 39.19 -31.98 21.15
CA ASP A 147 40.10 -32.86 21.89
C ASP A 147 41.48 -32.19 22.10
N LEU A 148 41.95 -31.46 21.08
CA LEU A 148 43.15 -30.63 21.17
C LEU A 148 42.97 -29.46 22.15
N GLU A 149 41.88 -28.70 22.04
CA GLU A 149 41.54 -27.59 22.95
C GLU A 149 41.43 -28.06 24.40
N CYS A 150 40.77 -29.20 24.63
CA CYS A 150 40.65 -29.79 25.96
C CYS A 150 42.02 -30.14 26.55
N SER A 151 42.91 -30.70 25.74
CA SER A 151 44.27 -31.06 26.16
C SER A 151 45.07 -29.81 26.56
N ARG A 152 45.03 -28.76 25.72
CA ARG A 152 45.64 -27.47 26.01
C ARG A 152 45.07 -26.86 27.30
N ASP A 153 43.75 -26.75 27.38
CA ASP A 153 43.06 -26.09 28.50
C ASP A 153 43.30 -26.80 29.83
N ASN A 154 43.41 -28.14 29.83
CA ASN A 154 43.79 -28.91 31.02
C ASN A 154 45.24 -28.67 31.42
N LEU A 155 46.19 -28.65 30.47
CA LEU A 155 47.59 -28.33 30.77
C LEU A 155 47.75 -26.91 31.33
N MET A 156 47.05 -25.94 30.74
CA MET A 156 47.07 -24.56 31.23
C MET A 156 46.43 -24.43 32.62
N TYR A 157 45.37 -25.19 32.90
CA TYR A 157 44.79 -25.22 34.24
C TYR A 157 45.71 -25.85 35.28
N GLU A 158 46.34 -26.99 34.95
CA GLU A 158 47.30 -27.65 35.83
C GLU A 158 48.48 -26.73 36.14
N GLN A 159 49.01 -26.05 35.12
CA GLN A 159 50.06 -25.05 35.32
C GLN A 159 49.58 -23.89 36.20
N TYR A 160 48.39 -23.34 35.94
CA TYR A 160 47.80 -22.27 36.76
C TYR A 160 47.62 -22.70 38.23
N ARG A 161 47.26 -23.96 38.47
CA ARG A 161 47.10 -24.53 39.81
C ARG A 161 48.43 -24.73 40.53
N MET A 162 49.50 -25.09 39.80
CA MET A 162 50.85 -25.27 40.35
C MET A 162 51.51 -23.92 40.65
N ASP A 163 51.52 -22.99 39.68
CA ASP A 163 52.07 -21.65 39.84
C ASP A 163 51.36 -20.65 38.91
N SER A 164 50.42 -19.89 39.49
CA SER A 164 49.65 -18.86 38.78
C SER A 164 50.48 -17.66 38.32
N LYS A 165 51.73 -17.49 38.80
CA LYS A 165 52.63 -16.40 38.41
C LYS A 165 53.65 -16.81 37.35
N ASN A 166 53.76 -18.11 37.04
CA ASN A 166 54.68 -18.61 36.03
C ASN A 166 54.16 -18.35 34.62
N THR A 167 54.50 -17.18 34.10
CA THR A 167 54.14 -16.72 32.76
C THR A 167 54.94 -17.42 31.66
N HIS A 168 56.15 -17.91 31.96
CA HIS A 168 57.01 -18.57 30.98
C HIS A 168 56.39 -19.88 30.47
N ASP A 169 56.00 -20.76 31.37
CA ASP A 169 55.43 -22.07 31.02
C ASP A 169 54.04 -21.93 30.39
N MET A 170 53.24 -20.96 30.86
CA MET A 170 51.96 -20.60 30.22
C MET A 170 52.17 -20.13 28.78
N ASN A 171 53.23 -19.35 28.51
CA ASN A 171 53.58 -18.90 27.16
C ASN A 171 54.13 -20.04 26.29
N LEU A 172 54.88 -21.00 26.86
CA LEU A 172 55.34 -22.19 26.14
C LEU A 172 54.16 -23.07 25.70
N ILE A 173 53.20 -23.32 26.59
CA ILE A 173 51.97 -24.07 26.27
C ILE A 173 51.19 -23.31 25.18
N HIS A 174 51.03 -22.00 25.33
CA HIS A 174 50.35 -21.17 24.33
C HIS A 174 51.03 -21.24 22.95
N THR A 175 52.37 -21.18 22.91
CA THR A 175 53.15 -21.25 21.66
C THR A 175 53.06 -22.63 21.01
N TYR A 176 53.16 -23.69 21.82
CA TYR A 176 53.05 -25.07 21.35
C TYR A 176 51.72 -25.35 20.65
N PHE A 177 50.64 -24.81 21.21
CA PHE A 177 49.29 -24.94 20.67
C PHE A 177 48.88 -23.78 19.74
N GLY A 178 49.81 -22.92 19.31
CA GLY A 178 49.51 -21.70 18.55
C GLY A 178 48.75 -21.95 17.23
N ASN A 179 49.06 -23.05 16.54
CA ASN A 179 48.39 -23.43 15.28
C ASN A 179 46.91 -23.82 15.48
N MET A 180 46.49 -24.17 16.70
CA MET A 180 45.11 -24.52 17.01
C MET A 180 44.18 -23.32 16.90
N GLN A 181 44.66 -22.12 17.24
CA GLN A 181 43.86 -20.90 17.13
C GLN A 181 43.48 -20.64 15.67
N LYS A 182 44.44 -20.78 14.75
CA LYS A 182 44.22 -20.67 13.30
C LYS A 182 43.20 -21.70 12.81
N LEU A 183 43.33 -22.95 13.26
CA LEU A 183 42.41 -24.04 12.92
C LEU A 183 40.98 -23.79 13.43
N SER A 184 40.84 -23.25 14.65
CA SER A 184 39.54 -22.82 15.18
C SER A 184 38.93 -21.68 14.38
N GLU A 185 39.76 -20.74 13.89
CA GLU A 185 39.31 -19.63 13.04
C GLU A 185 38.89 -20.12 11.65
N GLU A 186 39.61 -21.06 11.05
CA GLU A 186 39.27 -21.68 9.77
C GLU A 186 37.97 -22.48 9.85
N LEU A 187 37.79 -23.30 10.91
CA LEU A 187 36.53 -23.98 11.16
C LEU A 187 35.40 -22.97 11.30
N ALA A 188 35.59 -21.93 12.12
CA ALA A 188 34.59 -20.90 12.33
C ALA A 188 34.22 -20.19 11.02
N LYS A 189 35.18 -19.88 10.15
CA LYS A 189 34.92 -19.31 8.81
C LYS A 189 33.99 -20.21 7.98
N GLN A 190 34.22 -21.53 7.97
CA GLN A 190 33.34 -22.47 7.26
C GLN A 190 31.93 -22.50 7.88
N LEU A 191 31.81 -22.52 9.20
CA LEU A 191 30.51 -22.44 9.89
C LEU A 191 29.74 -21.17 9.48
N TRP A 192 30.41 -20.01 9.49
CA TRP A 192 29.79 -18.72 9.15
C TRP A 192 29.38 -18.64 7.67
N MET A 193 30.15 -19.23 6.77
CA MET A 193 29.79 -19.32 5.34
C MET A 193 28.51 -20.14 5.14
N VAL A 194 28.35 -21.23 5.88
CA VAL A 194 27.13 -22.06 5.85
C VAL A 194 25.94 -21.30 6.43
N VAL A 195 26.11 -20.60 7.57
CA VAL A 195 25.05 -19.80 8.22
C VAL A 195 24.61 -18.64 7.33
N GLN A 196 25.55 -17.91 6.71
CA GLN A 196 25.27 -16.82 5.77
C GLN A 196 24.46 -17.30 4.56
N ARG A 197 24.60 -18.58 4.18
CA ARG A 197 23.84 -19.19 3.07
C ARG A 197 22.72 -20.09 3.58
N SER A 198 22.32 -19.99 4.85
CA SER A 198 21.39 -20.92 5.52
C SER A 198 20.14 -21.26 4.71
N LEU A 199 19.45 -20.27 4.13
CA LEU A 199 18.24 -20.48 3.32
C LEU A 199 18.50 -21.19 1.99
N VAL A 200 19.69 -21.05 1.41
CA VAL A 200 20.09 -21.79 0.20
C VAL A 200 20.60 -23.18 0.57
N THR A 201 21.38 -23.27 1.65
CA THR A 201 21.91 -24.52 2.19
C THR A 201 20.76 -25.45 2.56
N VAL A 202 19.74 -24.99 3.27
CA VAL A 202 18.63 -25.85 3.69
C VAL A 202 17.79 -26.39 2.52
N ARG A 203 17.73 -25.66 1.39
CA ARG A 203 17.08 -26.15 0.17
C ARG A 203 17.88 -27.28 -0.52
N ARG A 204 19.21 -27.27 -0.39
CA ARG A 204 20.12 -28.21 -1.09
C ARG A 204 20.55 -29.38 -0.22
N ASP A 205 20.98 -29.09 1.00
CA ASP A 205 21.48 -30.03 1.99
C ASP A 205 21.21 -29.51 3.43
N PRO A 206 20.04 -29.85 4.02
CA PRO A 206 19.73 -29.54 5.42
C PRO A 206 20.73 -30.12 6.43
N THR A 207 21.37 -31.26 6.10
CA THR A 207 22.22 -31.98 7.05
C THR A 207 23.49 -31.22 7.39
N LEU A 208 24.02 -30.45 6.43
CA LEU A 208 25.14 -29.55 6.64
C LEU A 208 24.79 -28.46 7.67
N LEU A 209 23.61 -27.84 7.56
CA LEU A 209 23.17 -26.82 8.51
C LEU A 209 22.95 -27.42 9.91
N VAL A 210 22.30 -28.57 10.00
CA VAL A 210 22.14 -29.31 11.27
C VAL A 210 23.51 -29.60 11.91
N SER A 211 24.51 -29.97 11.11
CA SER A 211 25.88 -30.20 11.58
C SER A 211 26.50 -28.94 12.19
N VAL A 212 26.32 -27.78 11.54
CA VAL A 212 26.77 -26.48 12.06
C VAL A 212 26.07 -26.12 13.37
N VAL A 213 24.75 -26.25 13.45
CA VAL A 213 23.97 -25.95 14.67
C VAL A 213 24.39 -26.87 15.83
N ARG A 214 24.66 -28.16 15.55
CA ARG A 214 25.18 -29.10 16.56
C ARG A 214 26.55 -28.70 17.10
N ILE A 215 27.43 -28.20 16.24
CA ILE A 215 28.74 -27.68 16.66
C ILE A 215 28.56 -26.47 17.58
N ILE A 216 27.69 -25.53 17.20
CA ILE A 216 27.39 -24.33 17.99
C ILE A 216 26.83 -24.71 19.37
N GLU A 217 25.83 -25.58 19.44
CA GLU A 217 25.27 -26.07 20.72
C GLU A 217 26.32 -26.73 21.60
N ARG A 218 27.25 -27.49 20.99
CA ARG A 218 28.33 -28.14 21.73
C ARG A 218 29.33 -27.14 22.30
N GLU A 219 29.68 -26.11 21.54
CA GLU A 219 30.54 -25.02 21.98
C GLU A 219 29.90 -24.20 23.10
N GLU A 220 28.61 -23.88 23.01
CA GLU A 220 27.87 -23.20 24.08
C GLU A 220 27.82 -24.03 25.37
N LYS A 221 27.70 -25.37 25.25
CA LYS A 221 27.77 -26.28 26.39
C LYS A 221 29.18 -26.36 27.00
N ILE A 222 30.23 -26.18 26.19
CA ILE A 222 31.61 -26.09 26.69
C ILE A 222 31.80 -24.75 27.40
N ASP A 223 31.38 -23.64 26.79
CA ASP A 223 31.45 -22.30 27.37
C ASP A 223 30.76 -22.24 28.73
N ARG A 224 29.55 -22.82 28.86
CA ARG A 224 28.84 -22.89 30.14
C ARG A 224 29.65 -23.64 31.22
N ARG A 225 30.20 -24.80 30.86
CA ARG A 225 31.04 -25.59 31.78
C ARG A 225 32.31 -24.84 32.19
N MET A 226 32.94 -24.12 31.27
CA MET A 226 34.14 -23.33 31.57
C MET A 226 33.82 -22.12 32.46
N LEU A 227 32.69 -21.45 32.24
CA LEU A 227 32.25 -20.35 33.09
C LEU A 227 31.90 -20.84 34.52
N ASP A 228 31.28 -21.99 34.66
CA ASP A 228 31.02 -22.58 35.98
C ASP A 228 32.30 -23.01 36.69
N ARG A 229 33.27 -23.58 35.95
CA ARG A 229 34.62 -23.87 36.48
C ARG A 229 35.37 -22.60 36.90
N LYS A 230 35.22 -21.50 36.16
CA LYS A 230 35.81 -20.20 36.51
C LYS A 230 35.29 -19.70 37.85
N LYS A 231 33.99 -19.84 38.13
CA LYS A 231 33.41 -19.45 39.44
C LYS A 231 34.05 -20.22 40.59
N GLN A 232 34.42 -21.49 40.36
CA GLN A 232 35.02 -22.35 41.38
C GLN A 232 36.54 -22.17 41.51
N THR A 233 37.23 -21.92 40.41
CA THR A 233 38.71 -22.03 40.34
C THR A 233 39.43 -20.73 40.00
N GLY A 234 38.72 -19.67 39.62
CA GLY A 234 39.29 -18.40 39.16
C GLY A 234 39.88 -18.43 37.74
N PHE A 235 40.14 -19.62 37.19
CA PHE A 235 40.77 -19.80 35.88
C PHE A 235 39.76 -19.90 34.73
N ILE A 236 40.10 -19.30 33.60
CA ILE A 236 39.42 -19.53 32.32
C ILE A 236 40.47 -19.62 31.20
N PRO A 237 40.39 -20.62 30.31
CA PRO A 237 41.30 -20.71 29.18
C PRO A 237 41.21 -19.48 28.25
N PRO A 238 42.31 -19.10 27.58
CA PRO A 238 42.28 -18.03 26.60
C PRO A 238 41.33 -18.35 25.45
N GLY A 239 40.56 -17.35 25.00
CA GLY A 239 39.58 -17.50 23.91
C GLY A 239 38.21 -18.05 24.35
N ARG A 240 37.96 -18.25 25.65
CA ARG A 240 36.65 -18.66 26.19
C ARG A 240 36.03 -17.54 27.05
N PRO A 241 34.69 -17.36 27.03
CA PRO A 241 33.71 -18.06 26.19
C PRO A 241 33.79 -17.58 24.73
N LYS A 242 33.51 -18.48 23.78
CA LYS A 242 33.50 -18.19 22.34
C LYS A 242 32.19 -17.51 21.88
N LYS A 243 31.06 -17.77 22.57
CA LYS A 243 29.73 -17.18 22.28
C LYS A 243 29.28 -17.35 20.82
N TRP A 244 29.45 -18.55 20.27
CA TRP A 244 29.14 -18.83 18.86
C TRP A 244 27.66 -18.74 18.52
N LYS A 245 26.76 -18.94 19.48
CA LYS A 245 25.32 -18.74 19.28
C LYS A 245 24.98 -17.27 19.04
N GLU A 246 25.55 -16.36 19.85
CA GLU A 246 25.38 -14.90 19.65
C GLU A 246 25.92 -14.50 18.28
N LYS A 247 27.12 -14.97 17.92
CA LYS A 247 27.74 -14.70 16.62
C LYS A 247 26.93 -15.23 15.44
N MET A 248 26.33 -16.41 15.56
CA MET A 248 25.45 -16.98 14.54
C MET A 248 24.24 -16.06 14.27
N PHE A 249 23.57 -15.59 15.33
CA PHE A 249 22.44 -14.68 15.15
C PHE A 249 22.86 -13.33 14.55
N ASN A 250 24.01 -12.78 14.94
CA ASN A 250 24.55 -11.57 14.32
C ASN A 250 24.85 -11.76 12.82
N ILE A 251 25.28 -12.96 12.40
CA ILE A 251 25.51 -13.27 10.98
C ILE A 251 24.17 -13.40 10.24
N LEU A 252 23.18 -14.07 10.83
CA LEU A 252 21.84 -14.17 10.25
C LEU A 252 21.20 -12.79 10.05
N GLU A 253 21.27 -11.94 11.07
CA GLU A 253 20.76 -10.56 11.00
C GLU A 253 21.42 -9.77 9.86
N ARG A 254 22.77 -9.77 9.79
CA ARG A 254 23.50 -9.13 8.68
C ARG A 254 23.14 -9.72 7.32
N THR A 255 22.93 -11.02 7.25
CA THR A 255 22.55 -11.70 6.00
C THR A 255 21.20 -11.19 5.51
N VAL A 256 20.24 -11.03 6.41
CA VAL A 256 18.91 -10.48 6.09
C VAL A 256 19.01 -9.03 5.63
N SER A 257 19.76 -8.17 6.35
CA SER A 257 19.96 -6.77 5.97
C SER A 257 20.63 -6.63 4.60
N THR A 258 21.77 -7.29 4.38
CA THR A 258 22.49 -7.27 3.08
C THR A 258 21.63 -7.81 1.96
N ARG A 259 20.75 -8.78 2.23
CA ARG A 259 19.84 -9.31 1.23
C ARG A 259 18.78 -8.31 0.81
N ILE A 260 18.18 -7.57 1.75
CA ILE A 260 17.20 -6.53 1.45
C ILE A 260 17.86 -5.36 0.71
N GLU A 261 19.01 -4.89 1.18
CA GLU A 261 19.79 -3.83 0.52
C GLU A 261 20.19 -4.22 -0.91
N GLY A 262 20.65 -5.46 -1.09
CA GLY A 262 21.08 -6.00 -2.38
C GLY A 262 19.96 -6.24 -3.40
N THR A 263 18.68 -6.02 -3.05
CA THR A 263 17.56 -6.13 -4.00
C THR A 263 17.40 -4.91 -4.91
N GLN A 264 18.08 -3.80 -4.62
CA GLN A 264 18.01 -2.60 -5.44
C GLN A 264 18.86 -2.78 -6.71
N ALA A 265 18.21 -3.15 -7.82
CA ALA A 265 18.85 -3.30 -9.12
C ALA A 265 18.88 -1.99 -9.92
N ASP A 266 17.80 -1.20 -9.82
CA ASP A 266 17.59 0.02 -10.61
C ASP A 266 17.74 1.27 -9.73
N THR A 267 18.29 2.35 -10.31
CA THR A 267 18.30 3.70 -9.71
C THR A 267 17.22 4.58 -10.33
N ARG A 268 16.89 5.70 -9.66
CA ARG A 268 15.90 6.66 -10.14
C ARG A 268 16.22 7.24 -11.52
N GLU A 269 17.51 7.37 -11.86
CA GLU A 269 17.97 7.85 -13.16
C GLU A 269 17.79 6.81 -14.26
N SER A 270 17.85 5.52 -13.90
CA SER A 270 17.77 4.41 -14.87
C SER A 270 16.33 4.03 -15.22
N ASP A 271 15.39 4.10 -14.27
CA ASP A 271 13.99 3.75 -14.49
C ASP A 271 13.04 4.58 -13.61
N LYS A 272 12.00 5.15 -14.21
CA LYS A 272 10.96 5.92 -13.50
C LYS A 272 10.12 5.07 -12.54
N MET A 273 10.09 3.76 -12.73
CA MET A 273 9.38 2.79 -11.88
C MET A 273 10.32 2.04 -10.92
N TRP A 274 11.55 2.53 -10.71
CA TRP A 274 12.56 1.88 -9.88
C TRP A 274 12.02 1.49 -8.50
N LEU A 275 11.29 2.39 -7.82
CA LEU A 275 10.78 2.14 -6.47
C LEU A 275 9.71 1.06 -6.45
N VAL A 276 8.78 1.08 -7.41
CA VAL A 276 7.73 0.06 -7.55
C VAL A 276 8.35 -1.32 -7.75
N ARG A 277 9.36 -1.42 -8.63
CA ARG A 277 10.07 -2.68 -8.87
C ARG A 277 10.86 -3.13 -7.64
N HIS A 278 11.57 -2.22 -6.99
CA HIS A 278 12.34 -2.52 -5.79
C HIS A 278 11.44 -3.10 -4.68
N LEU A 279 10.31 -2.45 -4.40
CA LEU A 279 9.33 -2.89 -3.42
C LEU A 279 8.70 -4.26 -3.78
N GLU A 280 8.42 -4.50 -5.05
CA GLU A 280 7.88 -5.78 -5.52
C GLU A 280 8.89 -6.92 -5.43
N ILE A 281 10.17 -6.66 -5.71
CA ILE A 281 11.25 -7.63 -5.55
C ILE A 281 11.43 -7.98 -4.06
N ILE A 282 11.42 -6.97 -3.17
CA ILE A 282 11.46 -7.18 -1.72
C ILE A 282 10.28 -8.04 -1.27
N ARG A 283 9.05 -7.72 -1.69
CA ARG A 283 7.84 -8.48 -1.35
C ARG A 283 7.99 -9.97 -1.67
N LYS A 284 8.40 -10.28 -2.91
CA LYS A 284 8.59 -11.67 -3.37
C LYS A 284 9.69 -12.38 -2.58
N TYR A 285 10.87 -11.78 -2.46
CA TYR A 285 11.99 -12.44 -1.81
C TYR A 285 11.78 -12.69 -0.32
N VAL A 286 11.19 -11.75 0.40
CA VAL A 286 10.91 -11.93 1.82
C VAL A 286 9.87 -13.02 2.02
N LEU A 287 8.80 -13.05 1.22
CA LEU A 287 7.80 -14.12 1.30
C LEU A 287 8.43 -15.48 1.03
N ASP A 288 9.18 -15.64 -0.07
CA ASP A 288 9.85 -16.90 -0.43
C ASP A 288 10.83 -17.37 0.65
N ASP A 289 11.54 -16.44 1.28
CA ASP A 289 12.49 -16.74 2.35
C ASP A 289 11.78 -17.18 3.63
N LEU A 290 10.70 -16.51 4.03
CA LEU A 290 9.91 -16.87 5.21
C LEU A 290 9.21 -18.23 5.02
N LEU A 291 8.71 -18.53 3.82
CA LEU A 291 8.13 -19.84 3.52
C LEU A 291 9.17 -20.95 3.67
N VAL A 292 10.40 -20.73 3.20
CA VAL A 292 11.49 -21.70 3.38
C VAL A 292 12.00 -21.77 4.81
N ALA A 293 11.97 -20.65 5.52
CA ALA A 293 12.30 -20.62 6.93
C ALA A 293 11.32 -21.49 7.74
N LYS A 294 10.02 -21.32 7.51
CA LYS A 294 8.96 -22.09 8.16
C LYS A 294 9.03 -23.57 7.82
N THR A 295 9.17 -23.90 6.53
CA THR A 295 9.04 -25.28 6.06
C THR A 295 10.30 -26.12 6.28
N LEU A 296 11.48 -25.55 6.05
CA LEU A 296 12.74 -26.29 6.03
C LEU A 296 13.71 -25.86 7.13
N LEU A 297 13.89 -24.55 7.35
CA LEU A 297 14.87 -24.05 8.30
C LEU A 297 14.51 -24.41 9.74
N ASP A 298 13.23 -24.31 10.11
CA ASP A 298 12.77 -24.58 11.47
C ASP A 298 13.12 -26.01 11.92
N GLN A 299 13.02 -26.99 11.00
CA GLN A 299 13.37 -28.39 11.26
C GLN A 299 14.87 -28.62 11.54
N CYS A 300 15.74 -27.67 11.17
CA CYS A 300 17.19 -27.78 11.35
C CYS A 300 17.66 -27.30 12.73
N PHE A 301 16.81 -26.60 13.48
CA PHE A 301 17.16 -26.01 14.77
C PHE A 301 16.40 -26.69 15.92
N PRO A 302 16.99 -26.75 17.13
CA PRO A 302 16.25 -27.16 18.32
C PRO A 302 15.11 -26.18 18.65
N PRO A 303 13.97 -26.64 19.21
CA PRO A 303 12.81 -25.79 19.50
C PRO A 303 13.10 -24.57 20.38
N HIS A 304 14.06 -24.66 21.31
CA HIS A 304 14.45 -23.54 22.18
C HIS A 304 15.19 -22.40 21.46
N TYR A 305 15.53 -22.55 20.19
CA TYR A 305 16.05 -21.45 19.38
C TYR A 305 14.94 -20.51 18.92
N ASP A 306 13.73 -21.01 18.72
CA ASP A 306 12.62 -20.25 18.15
C ASP A 306 13.05 -19.52 16.85
N ILE A 307 13.69 -20.29 15.96
CA ILE A 307 14.46 -19.72 14.84
C ILE A 307 13.57 -18.98 13.85
N PHE A 308 12.37 -19.50 13.58
CA PHE A 308 11.42 -18.86 12.68
C PHE A 308 11.03 -17.48 13.18
N ASN A 309 10.57 -17.36 14.43
CA ASN A 309 10.16 -16.07 15.01
C ASN A 309 11.34 -15.09 15.12
N ARG A 310 12.55 -15.57 15.45
CA ARG A 310 13.74 -14.71 15.43
C ARG A 310 14.05 -14.20 14.03
N LEU A 311 13.98 -15.06 13.02
CA LEU A 311 14.23 -14.66 11.64
C LEU A 311 13.15 -13.71 11.12
N LEU A 312 11.87 -13.97 11.44
CA LEU A 312 10.75 -13.08 11.16
C LEU A 312 11.00 -11.68 11.72
N ASN A 313 11.44 -11.58 12.98
CA ASN A 313 11.79 -10.31 13.61
C ASN A 313 12.99 -9.62 12.94
N MET A 314 14.00 -10.38 12.49
CA MET A 314 15.13 -9.81 11.73
C MET A 314 14.67 -9.23 10.38
N TYR A 315 13.81 -9.95 9.64
CA TYR A 315 13.22 -9.43 8.40
C TYR A 315 12.36 -8.20 8.65
N HIS A 316 11.51 -8.22 9.68
CA HIS A 316 10.70 -7.07 10.06
C HIS A 316 11.56 -5.83 10.36
N GLN A 317 12.61 -5.99 11.18
CA GLN A 317 13.49 -4.89 11.55
C GLN A 317 14.27 -4.35 10.33
N ALA A 318 14.81 -5.23 9.49
CA ALA A 318 15.54 -4.81 8.30
C ALA A 318 14.62 -4.13 7.27
N LEU A 319 13.38 -4.61 7.11
CA LEU A 319 12.36 -3.92 6.31
C LEU A 319 12.01 -2.55 6.90
N ALA A 320 11.81 -2.45 8.21
CA ALA A 320 11.49 -1.19 8.87
C ALA A 320 12.61 -0.16 8.66
N THR A 321 13.87 -0.55 8.87
CA THR A 321 15.03 0.30 8.61
C THR A 321 15.06 0.74 7.15
N ARG A 322 14.89 -0.18 6.19
CA ARG A 322 14.91 0.15 4.77
C ARG A 322 13.78 1.09 4.34
N MET A 323 12.55 0.86 4.84
CA MET A 323 11.41 1.73 4.54
C MET A 323 11.59 3.12 5.16
N GLN A 324 12.24 3.23 6.32
CA GLN A 324 12.57 4.51 6.95
C GLN A 324 13.64 5.28 6.16
N GLU A 325 14.66 4.58 5.64
CA GLU A 325 15.66 5.19 4.75
C GLU A 325 15.02 5.75 3.50
N LEU A 326 14.19 4.96 2.80
CA LEU A 326 13.46 5.39 1.61
C LEU A 326 12.52 6.57 1.92
N ALA A 327 11.85 6.56 3.09
CA ALA A 327 10.99 7.66 3.51
C ALA A 327 11.74 8.95 3.85
N ALA A 328 13.04 8.87 4.19
CA ALA A 328 13.88 10.01 4.49
C ALA A 328 14.44 10.70 3.22
N GLU A 329 14.37 10.03 2.07
CA GLU A 329 14.76 10.59 0.77
C GLU A 329 13.74 11.62 0.26
N ASP A 330 14.16 12.43 -0.72
CA ASP A 330 13.27 13.42 -1.36
C ASP A 330 12.38 12.75 -2.42
N LEU A 331 11.34 12.07 -1.95
CA LEU A 331 10.40 11.32 -2.79
C LEU A 331 9.47 12.25 -3.59
N GLU A 332 9.25 11.92 -4.87
CA GLU A 332 8.20 12.49 -5.73
C GLU A 332 6.80 12.00 -5.33
N ALA A 333 5.75 12.69 -5.78
CA ALA A 333 4.37 12.36 -5.41
C ALA A 333 3.96 10.91 -5.74
N ASN A 334 4.35 10.39 -6.92
CA ASN A 334 4.11 9.00 -7.31
C ASN A 334 4.93 7.99 -6.49
N GLU A 335 6.15 8.37 -6.06
CA GLU A 335 7.00 7.54 -5.20
C GLU A 335 6.44 7.47 -3.79
N ILE A 336 5.93 8.58 -3.24
CA ILE A 336 5.21 8.62 -1.96
C ILE A 336 4.00 7.68 -2.00
N VAL A 337 3.20 7.73 -3.07
CA VAL A 337 2.05 6.83 -3.25
C VAL A 337 2.51 5.37 -3.23
N SER A 338 3.56 5.05 -3.98
CA SER A 338 4.08 3.68 -4.09
C SER A 338 4.57 3.14 -2.74
N LEU A 339 5.35 3.95 -2.00
CA LEU A 339 5.86 3.58 -0.68
C LEU A 339 4.72 3.41 0.34
N LEU A 340 3.80 4.37 0.42
CA LEU A 340 2.71 4.32 1.39
C LEU A 340 1.73 3.18 1.10
N SER A 341 1.37 2.95 -0.17
CA SER A 341 0.51 1.83 -0.55
C SER A 341 1.18 0.49 -0.19
N TRP A 342 2.49 0.38 -0.40
CA TRP A 342 3.22 -0.83 -0.03
C TRP A 342 3.25 -1.06 1.48
N VAL A 343 3.62 -0.03 2.26
CA VAL A 343 3.76 -0.14 3.72
C VAL A 343 2.42 -0.34 4.42
N LEU A 344 1.37 0.36 3.99
CA LEU A 344 0.06 0.32 4.65
C LEU A 344 -0.79 -0.85 4.17
N ASN A 345 -0.75 -1.19 2.88
CA ASN A 345 -1.66 -2.17 2.29
C ASN A 345 -0.94 -3.47 1.93
N THR A 346 0.20 -3.41 1.23
CA THR A 346 0.87 -4.64 0.73
C THR A 346 1.50 -5.45 1.85
N TYR A 347 2.21 -4.80 2.79
CA TYR A 347 2.94 -5.49 3.86
C TYR A 347 2.05 -6.43 4.69
N LYS A 348 0.85 -5.97 5.07
CA LYS A 348 -0.12 -6.74 5.86
C LYS A 348 -1.11 -7.57 5.02
N SER A 349 -1.04 -7.49 3.70
CA SER A 349 -1.94 -8.21 2.79
C SER A 349 -1.64 -9.70 2.70
N THR A 350 -2.56 -10.43 2.06
CA THR A 350 -2.38 -11.84 1.67
C THR A 350 -1.23 -12.07 0.69
N GLU A 351 -0.74 -11.02 0.04
CA GLU A 351 0.40 -11.09 -0.89
C GLU A 351 1.75 -11.10 -0.17
N MET A 352 1.79 -10.89 1.15
CA MET A 352 3.01 -10.87 1.96
C MET A 352 2.78 -11.48 3.36
N MET A 353 2.71 -10.67 4.43
CA MET A 353 2.68 -11.21 5.81
C MET A 353 1.35 -11.88 6.17
N GLY A 354 0.26 -11.55 5.49
CA GLY A 354 -1.04 -12.19 5.65
C GLY A 354 -1.24 -13.42 4.76
N ASN A 355 -0.19 -13.92 4.13
CA ASN A 355 -0.27 -15.11 3.28
C ASN A 355 -0.67 -16.34 4.12
N SER A 356 -1.63 -17.12 3.60
CA SER A 356 -2.17 -18.30 4.31
C SER A 356 -1.11 -19.36 4.62
N GLU A 357 -0.06 -19.48 3.81
CA GLU A 357 1.03 -20.43 4.02
C GLU A 357 1.94 -20.05 5.19
N LEU A 358 1.88 -18.81 5.69
CA LEU A 358 2.59 -18.37 6.90
C LEU A 358 1.78 -18.59 8.19
N SER A 359 0.50 -18.98 8.08
CA SER A 359 -0.36 -19.28 9.23
C SER A 359 -0.08 -20.68 9.82
N PRO A 360 -0.08 -20.87 11.15
CA PRO A 360 -0.45 -19.93 12.22
C PRO A 360 0.72 -19.11 12.81
N GLU A 361 1.94 -19.25 12.31
CA GLU A 361 3.15 -18.71 12.93
C GLU A 361 3.25 -17.18 12.81
N VAL A 362 2.63 -16.58 11.80
CA VAL A 362 2.56 -15.12 11.62
C VAL A 362 1.15 -14.61 11.92
N ASP A 363 1.01 -13.78 12.95
CA ASP A 363 -0.21 -13.00 13.22
C ASP A 363 -0.02 -11.55 12.74
N VAL A 364 -0.73 -11.19 11.67
CA VAL A 364 -0.70 -9.86 11.04
C VAL A 364 -1.10 -8.73 12.02
N ASN A 365 -1.95 -9.03 13.00
CA ASN A 365 -2.41 -8.03 13.96
C ASN A 365 -1.34 -7.70 15.00
N SER A 366 -0.43 -8.64 15.27
CA SER A 366 0.70 -8.44 16.18
C SER A 366 1.86 -7.66 15.55
N LEU A 367 1.88 -7.52 14.21
CA LEU A 367 2.97 -6.84 13.50
C LEU A 367 2.90 -5.32 13.70
N ASN A 368 4.01 -4.79 14.23
CA ASN A 368 4.23 -3.36 14.34
C ASN A 368 4.28 -2.68 12.96
N PRO A 369 3.94 -1.39 12.86
CA PRO A 369 4.14 -0.63 11.63
C PRO A 369 5.63 -0.52 11.23
N LEU A 370 5.93 -0.61 9.93
CA LEU A 370 7.30 -0.48 9.41
C LEU A 370 7.84 0.95 9.54
N ILE A 371 6.97 1.95 9.40
CA ILE A 371 7.27 3.36 9.57
C ILE A 371 6.35 3.96 10.62
N SER A 372 6.83 4.97 11.35
CA SER A 372 6.04 5.62 12.38
C SER A 372 4.89 6.45 11.77
N GLN A 373 3.80 6.59 12.52
CA GLN A 373 2.64 7.38 12.10
C GLN A 373 3.00 8.83 11.77
N ASN A 374 3.96 9.43 12.50
CA ASN A 374 4.46 10.77 12.21
C ASN A 374 5.11 10.88 10.82
N VAL A 375 5.89 9.86 10.41
CA VAL A 375 6.51 9.84 9.07
C VAL A 375 5.44 9.68 7.99
N VAL A 376 4.42 8.84 8.23
CA VAL A 376 3.26 8.71 7.33
C VAL A 376 2.57 10.06 7.14
N GLU A 377 2.28 10.77 8.22
CA GLU A 377 1.62 12.07 8.18
C GLU A 377 2.45 13.13 7.45
N GLN A 378 3.77 13.13 7.63
CA GLN A 378 4.69 14.03 6.90
C GLN A 378 4.68 13.75 5.40
N LEU A 379 4.79 12.48 5.00
CA LEU A 379 4.73 12.08 3.59
C LEU A 379 3.37 12.43 2.95
N LEU A 380 2.27 12.17 3.67
CA LEU A 380 0.93 12.54 3.21
C LEU A 380 0.76 14.05 3.09
N SER A 381 1.30 14.84 4.03
CA SER A 381 1.27 16.30 3.97
C SER A 381 2.06 16.83 2.75
N LYS A 382 3.25 16.28 2.50
CA LYS A 382 4.06 16.60 1.30
C LYS A 382 3.33 16.24 0.01
N TYR A 383 2.73 15.06 -0.05
CA TYR A 383 1.89 14.64 -1.17
C TYR A 383 0.72 15.59 -1.39
N MET A 384 -0.03 15.94 -0.34
CA MET A 384 -1.18 16.85 -0.43
C MET A 384 -0.78 18.25 -0.89
N SER A 385 0.35 18.79 -0.42
CA SER A 385 0.87 20.09 -0.86
C SER A 385 1.24 20.07 -2.34
N THR A 386 1.95 19.03 -2.77
CA THR A 386 2.33 18.84 -4.19
C THR A 386 1.10 18.68 -5.08
N LEU A 387 0.14 17.86 -4.66
CA LEU A 387 -1.13 17.64 -5.36
C LEU A 387 -1.94 18.94 -5.47
N THR A 388 -1.98 19.75 -4.41
CA THR A 388 -2.66 21.06 -4.43
C THR A 388 -2.07 21.96 -5.50
N SER A 389 -0.73 22.08 -5.55
CA SER A 389 -0.04 22.87 -6.58
C SER A 389 -0.35 22.35 -8.00
N ASN A 390 -0.29 21.04 -8.19
CA ASN A 390 -0.56 20.39 -9.47
C ASN A 390 -2.00 20.64 -9.94
N ILE A 391 -2.99 20.45 -9.07
CA ILE A 391 -4.41 20.71 -9.39
C ILE A 391 -4.61 22.18 -9.78
N ILE A 392 -4.05 23.13 -9.04
CA ILE A 392 -4.15 24.55 -9.37
C ILE A 392 -3.55 24.83 -10.76
N GLY A 393 -2.37 24.27 -11.04
CA GLY A 393 -1.69 24.43 -12.33
C GLY A 393 -2.48 23.82 -13.49
N TRP A 394 -3.02 22.61 -13.30
CA TRP A 394 -3.82 21.93 -14.32
C TRP A 394 -5.14 22.63 -14.59
N LEU A 395 -5.87 23.06 -13.55
CA LEU A 395 -7.12 23.82 -13.71
C LEU A 395 -6.89 25.14 -14.46
N ARG A 396 -5.79 25.84 -14.16
CA ARG A 396 -5.39 27.05 -14.88
C ARG A 396 -5.13 26.76 -16.36
N LYS A 397 -4.32 25.74 -16.65
CA LYS A 397 -3.99 25.34 -18.02
C LYS A 397 -5.22 24.89 -18.81
N ALA A 398 -6.14 24.18 -18.16
CA ALA A 398 -7.41 23.76 -18.78
C ALA A 398 -8.25 24.98 -19.17
N LEU A 399 -8.39 25.96 -18.28
CA LEU A 399 -9.09 27.22 -18.58
C LEU A 399 -8.41 28.02 -19.69
N GLU A 400 -7.09 28.15 -19.67
CA GLU A 400 -6.33 28.83 -20.72
C GLU A 400 -6.49 28.17 -22.08
N THR A 401 -6.65 26.85 -22.11
CA THR A 401 -6.91 26.09 -23.34
C THR A 401 -8.33 26.34 -23.84
N ASP A 402 -9.32 26.29 -22.93
CA ASP A 402 -10.72 26.57 -23.26
C ASP A 402 -10.91 28.00 -23.81
N LYS A 403 -10.26 28.99 -23.19
CA LYS A 403 -10.27 30.38 -23.69
C LYS A 403 -9.73 30.54 -25.11
N LYS A 404 -8.74 29.74 -25.49
CA LYS A 404 -8.21 29.77 -26.87
C LYS A 404 -9.23 29.21 -27.85
N ASP A 405 -10.07 28.27 -27.41
CA ASP A 405 -11.14 27.74 -28.24
C ASP A 405 -12.20 28.80 -28.51
N TRP A 406 -12.54 29.64 -27.52
CA TRP A 406 -13.56 30.68 -27.68
C TRP A 406 -13.29 31.70 -28.79
N ILE A 407 -12.03 31.86 -29.20
CA ILE A 407 -11.60 32.84 -30.21
C ILE A 407 -11.50 32.20 -31.61
N LYS A 408 -11.76 30.89 -31.74
CA LYS A 408 -11.74 30.20 -33.03
C LYS A 408 -12.91 30.63 -33.92
N GLU A 409 -12.69 30.51 -35.23
CA GLU A 409 -13.71 30.74 -36.27
C GLU A 409 -14.61 29.51 -36.51
N THR A 410 -14.46 28.47 -35.69
CA THR A 410 -15.24 27.24 -35.78
C THR A 410 -16.22 27.16 -34.62
N GLU A 411 -17.43 26.66 -34.87
CA GLU A 411 -18.42 26.43 -33.82
C GLU A 411 -17.93 25.41 -32.78
N PRO A 412 -18.35 25.54 -31.50
CA PRO A 412 -18.08 24.56 -30.47
C PRO A 412 -18.73 23.20 -30.79
N GLU A 413 -18.16 22.14 -30.21
CA GLU A 413 -18.73 20.80 -30.31
C GLU A 413 -20.11 20.73 -29.67
N ALA A 414 -20.96 19.83 -30.18
CA ALA A 414 -22.27 19.55 -29.61
C ALA A 414 -22.26 18.21 -28.85
N ASP A 415 -23.03 18.13 -27.77
CA ASP A 415 -23.27 16.87 -27.05
C ASP A 415 -24.16 15.90 -27.85
N GLN A 416 -24.45 14.73 -27.27
CA GLN A 416 -25.28 13.70 -27.93
C GLN A 416 -26.70 14.19 -28.24
N ASP A 417 -27.19 15.16 -27.47
CA ASP A 417 -28.50 15.78 -27.64
C ASP A 417 -28.44 17.03 -28.54
N GLY A 418 -27.25 17.38 -29.02
CA GLY A 418 -27.01 18.47 -29.95
C GLY A 418 -26.86 19.85 -29.30
N TYR A 419 -26.62 19.96 -27.98
CA TYR A 419 -26.33 21.22 -27.28
C TYR A 419 -24.85 21.55 -27.32
N TYR A 420 -24.50 22.83 -27.54
CA TYR A 420 -23.08 23.23 -27.56
C TYR A 420 -22.42 23.08 -26.20
N GLN A 421 -21.20 22.54 -26.18
CA GLN A 421 -20.39 22.40 -24.97
C GLN A 421 -18.90 22.46 -25.33
N THR A 422 -18.07 22.81 -24.36
CA THR A 422 -16.62 22.64 -24.51
C THR A 422 -16.15 21.40 -23.77
N THR A 423 -14.91 20.98 -24.03
CA THR A 423 -14.30 19.82 -23.37
C THR A 423 -13.87 20.11 -21.93
N LEU A 424 -13.93 21.36 -21.49
CA LEU A 424 -13.42 21.81 -20.19
C LEU A 424 -14.02 21.05 -19.00
N PRO A 425 -15.35 20.87 -18.86
CA PRO A 425 -15.90 20.07 -17.76
C PRO A 425 -15.35 18.64 -17.75
N ALA A 426 -15.28 17.98 -18.91
CA ALA A 426 -14.79 16.62 -19.01
C ALA A 426 -13.32 16.50 -18.57
N ILE A 427 -12.46 17.41 -19.04
CA ILE A 427 -11.03 17.45 -18.67
C ILE A 427 -10.86 17.65 -17.16
N VAL A 428 -11.58 18.60 -16.56
CA VAL A 428 -11.50 18.92 -15.13
C VAL A 428 -11.91 17.72 -14.28
N PHE A 429 -13.04 17.07 -14.59
CA PHE A 429 -13.53 15.96 -13.79
C PHE A 429 -12.75 14.66 -14.02
N GLN A 430 -12.29 14.39 -15.24
CA GLN A 430 -11.40 13.26 -15.49
C GLN A 430 -10.12 13.38 -14.67
N MET A 431 -9.55 14.58 -14.58
CA MET A 431 -8.38 14.86 -13.77
C MET A 431 -8.65 14.64 -12.27
N PHE A 432 -9.78 15.14 -11.73
CA PHE A 432 -10.15 14.88 -10.34
C PHE A 432 -10.34 13.38 -10.06
N GLU A 433 -11.04 12.69 -10.95
CA GLU A 433 -11.32 11.25 -10.85
C GLU A 433 -10.03 10.42 -10.78
N GLN A 434 -9.04 10.70 -11.63
CA GLN A 434 -7.75 10.01 -11.63
C GLN A 434 -7.00 10.19 -10.30
N ASN A 435 -6.98 11.41 -9.76
CA ASN A 435 -6.30 11.68 -8.49
C ASN A 435 -7.02 11.04 -7.29
N LEU A 436 -8.36 10.96 -7.33
CA LEU A 436 -9.14 10.25 -6.33
C LEU A 436 -8.91 8.73 -6.36
N GLN A 437 -8.77 8.15 -7.55
CA GLN A 437 -8.42 6.73 -7.72
C GLN A 437 -7.04 6.42 -7.13
N VAL A 438 -6.05 7.28 -7.37
CA VAL A 438 -4.71 7.15 -6.77
C VAL A 438 -4.78 7.25 -5.24
N ALA A 439 -5.53 8.22 -4.71
CA ALA A 439 -5.69 8.38 -3.26
C ALA A 439 -6.37 7.16 -2.61
N ALA A 440 -7.34 6.55 -3.30
CA ALA A 440 -8.03 5.34 -2.84
C ALA A 440 -7.11 4.13 -2.69
N GLN A 441 -6.01 4.07 -3.44
CA GLN A 441 -5.01 2.99 -3.34
C GLN A 441 -4.13 3.08 -2.08
N ILE A 442 -4.14 4.22 -1.38
CA ILE A 442 -3.37 4.42 -0.15
C ILE A 442 -4.29 4.16 1.05
N ASN A 443 -5.31 4.98 1.26
CA ASN A 443 -6.34 4.75 2.28
C ASN A 443 -7.60 5.62 2.03
N GLU A 444 -8.69 5.24 2.70
CA GLU A 444 -10.00 5.91 2.57
C GLU A 444 -10.02 7.35 3.12
N GLU A 445 -9.22 7.63 4.16
CA GLU A 445 -9.14 8.96 4.77
C GLU A 445 -8.51 9.98 3.81
N LEU A 446 -7.41 9.60 3.15
CA LEU A 446 -6.73 10.41 2.15
C LEU A 446 -7.65 10.67 0.96
N LYS A 447 -8.39 9.65 0.49
CA LYS A 447 -9.37 9.81 -0.57
C LYS A 447 -10.39 10.91 -0.24
N THR A 448 -10.87 10.93 1.01
CA THR A 448 -11.79 11.97 1.50
C THR A 448 -11.12 13.34 1.52
N LYS A 449 -9.88 13.44 2.02
CA LYS A 449 -9.09 14.69 2.02
C LYS A 449 -8.83 15.23 0.61
N VAL A 450 -8.52 14.36 -0.35
CA VAL A 450 -8.32 14.72 -1.77
C VAL A 450 -9.62 15.21 -2.40
N LEU A 451 -10.76 14.60 -2.08
CA LEU A 451 -12.07 15.05 -2.56
C LEU A 451 -12.37 16.47 -2.07
N LEU A 452 -12.19 16.73 -0.77
CA LEU A 452 -12.38 18.05 -0.19
C LEU A 452 -11.48 19.09 -0.86
N LEU A 453 -10.21 18.74 -1.10
CA LEU A 453 -9.27 19.59 -1.84
C LEU A 453 -9.78 19.89 -3.25
N CYS A 454 -10.20 18.87 -4.02
CA CYS A 454 -10.70 19.06 -5.38
C CYS A 454 -11.91 20.01 -5.41
N LEU A 455 -12.86 19.84 -4.48
CA LEU A 455 -14.03 20.71 -4.36
C LEU A 455 -13.67 22.15 -3.98
N GLN A 456 -12.71 22.32 -3.06
CA GLN A 456 -12.20 23.64 -2.70
C GLN A 456 -11.54 24.34 -3.88
N GLN A 457 -10.70 23.63 -4.64
CA GLN A 457 -10.06 24.17 -5.84
C GLN A 457 -11.07 24.43 -6.96
N MET A 458 -12.12 23.61 -7.06
CA MET A 458 -13.22 23.82 -8.00
C MET A 458 -13.95 25.14 -7.73
N ASN A 459 -14.23 25.47 -6.47
CA ASN A 459 -14.86 26.74 -6.12
C ASN A 459 -14.01 27.95 -6.58
N SER A 460 -12.70 27.93 -6.31
CA SER A 460 -11.77 28.97 -6.78
C SER A 460 -11.67 29.03 -8.30
N PHE A 461 -11.72 27.88 -8.97
CA PHE A 461 -11.74 27.80 -10.43
C PHE A 461 -13.00 28.42 -11.03
N LEU A 462 -14.18 28.15 -10.47
CA LEU A 462 -15.44 28.70 -10.96
C LEU A 462 -15.49 30.24 -10.84
N THR A 463 -14.92 30.82 -9.79
CA THR A 463 -14.77 32.28 -9.70
C THR A 463 -13.92 32.83 -10.85
N ARG A 464 -12.77 32.19 -11.16
CA ARG A 464 -11.95 32.60 -12.31
C ARG A 464 -12.66 32.40 -13.64
N TYR A 465 -13.39 31.29 -13.80
CA TYR A 465 -14.16 31.01 -15.00
C TYR A 465 -15.23 32.08 -15.24
N LYS A 466 -15.88 32.57 -14.17
CA LYS A 466 -16.78 33.72 -14.22
C LYS A 466 -16.08 34.97 -14.75
N ASP A 467 -14.95 35.34 -14.14
CA ASP A 467 -14.21 36.55 -14.52
C ASP A 467 -13.78 36.49 -16.00
N GLU A 468 -13.36 35.32 -16.47
CA GLU A 468 -12.96 35.12 -17.87
C GLU A 468 -14.14 35.16 -18.84
N ALA A 469 -15.31 34.62 -18.47
CA ALA A 469 -16.53 34.75 -19.27
C ALA A 469 -17.00 36.22 -19.37
N GLN A 470 -16.83 36.98 -18.29
CA GLN A 470 -17.13 38.41 -18.25
C GLN A 470 -16.15 39.21 -19.13
N LEU A 471 -14.85 38.93 -19.06
CA LEU A 471 -13.85 39.54 -19.93
C LEU A 471 -14.12 39.21 -21.41
N TYR A 472 -14.56 37.98 -21.70
CA TYR A 472 -14.93 37.56 -23.04
C TYR A 472 -16.09 38.39 -23.61
N LYS A 473 -17.14 38.63 -22.81
CA LYS A 473 -18.21 39.58 -23.15
C LYS A 473 -17.65 40.98 -23.42
N GLU A 474 -16.84 41.51 -22.50
CA GLU A 474 -16.32 42.88 -22.59
C GLU A 474 -15.45 43.10 -23.84
N GLU A 475 -14.63 42.12 -24.22
CA GLU A 475 -13.86 42.17 -25.47
C GLU A 475 -14.77 42.15 -26.71
N HIS A 476 -15.81 41.32 -26.73
CA HIS A 476 -16.77 41.28 -27.83
C HIS A 476 -17.50 42.62 -28.01
N LEU A 477 -17.91 43.26 -26.91
CA LEU A 477 -18.60 44.55 -26.95
C LEU A 477 -17.75 45.68 -27.53
N LYS A 478 -16.41 45.57 -27.52
CA LYS A 478 -15.53 46.55 -28.18
C LYS A 478 -15.63 46.47 -29.70
N ASN A 479 -15.84 45.27 -30.24
CA ASN A 479 -16.05 45.05 -31.66
C ASN A 479 -16.92 43.80 -31.89
N ARG A 480 -18.22 44.02 -32.08
CA ARG A 480 -19.24 42.97 -32.24
C ARG A 480 -19.03 42.04 -33.45
N GLN A 481 -18.06 42.30 -34.32
CA GLN A 481 -17.68 41.39 -35.40
C GLN A 481 -16.75 40.25 -34.93
N TYR A 482 -16.12 40.40 -33.75
CA TYR A 482 -15.14 39.46 -33.24
C TYR A 482 -15.42 39.09 -31.77
N PRO A 483 -15.17 37.84 -31.36
CA PRO A 483 -14.91 36.69 -32.23
C PRO A 483 -16.15 36.30 -33.04
N GLN A 484 -15.94 35.69 -34.21
CA GLN A 484 -17.03 35.36 -35.16
C GLN A 484 -18.09 34.43 -34.55
N CYS A 485 -17.65 33.45 -33.73
CA CYS A 485 -18.52 32.48 -33.08
C CYS A 485 -18.88 32.89 -31.64
N TYR A 486 -19.00 34.19 -31.35
CA TYR A 486 -19.27 34.69 -29.99
C TYR A 486 -20.52 34.06 -29.38
N VAL A 487 -21.64 34.08 -30.10
CA VAL A 487 -22.93 33.54 -29.65
C VAL A 487 -22.80 32.05 -29.33
N GLN A 488 -22.22 31.26 -30.23
CA GLN A 488 -22.09 29.81 -30.05
C GLN A 488 -21.22 29.45 -28.85
N TYR A 489 -20.09 30.12 -28.66
CA TYR A 489 -19.22 29.87 -27.50
C TYR A 489 -19.82 30.39 -26.19
N MET A 490 -20.55 31.51 -26.19
CA MET A 490 -21.29 31.95 -24.99
C MET A 490 -22.39 30.95 -24.60
N ILE A 491 -23.08 30.35 -25.58
CA ILE A 491 -24.00 29.23 -25.34
C ILE A 491 -23.26 28.03 -24.71
N ALA A 492 -22.08 27.68 -25.23
CA ALA A 492 -21.27 26.60 -24.67
C ALA A 492 -20.85 26.91 -23.21
N VAL A 493 -20.48 28.14 -22.90
CA VAL A 493 -20.16 28.60 -21.54
C VAL A 493 -21.35 28.43 -20.59
N ILE A 494 -22.56 28.81 -21.02
CA ILE A 494 -23.81 28.65 -20.26
C ILE A 494 -24.10 27.15 -20.04
N ASN A 495 -23.98 26.33 -21.08
CA ASN A 495 -24.25 24.90 -21.00
C ASN A 495 -23.23 24.15 -20.14
N ASN A 496 -21.97 24.58 -20.16
CA ASN A 496 -20.92 24.07 -19.29
C ASN A 496 -21.30 24.22 -17.81
N CYS A 497 -22.04 25.27 -17.41
CA CYS A 497 -22.48 25.44 -16.03
C CYS A 497 -23.37 24.28 -15.55
N GLN A 498 -24.28 23.81 -16.41
CA GLN A 498 -25.11 22.63 -16.10
C GLN A 498 -24.23 21.37 -16.01
N THR A 499 -23.31 21.18 -16.94
CA THR A 499 -22.41 20.02 -16.96
C THR A 499 -21.50 20.00 -15.73
N PHE A 500 -20.97 21.16 -15.30
CA PHE A 500 -20.22 21.30 -14.06
C PHE A 500 -21.09 20.92 -12.85
N ARG A 501 -22.31 21.44 -12.75
CA ARG A 501 -23.24 21.12 -11.67
C ARG A 501 -23.51 19.62 -11.55
N GLU A 502 -23.87 18.97 -12.65
CA GLU A 502 -24.13 17.54 -12.71
C GLU A 502 -22.89 16.72 -12.31
N SER A 503 -21.72 17.13 -12.77
CA SER A 503 -20.46 16.46 -12.49
C SER A 503 -20.03 16.62 -11.02
N ILE A 504 -20.22 17.79 -10.41
CA ILE A 504 -19.99 18.02 -8.96
C ILE A 504 -20.89 17.09 -8.14
N ILE A 505 -22.19 17.01 -8.49
CA ILE A 505 -23.15 16.14 -7.82
C ILE A 505 -22.75 14.67 -7.96
N SER A 506 -22.38 14.25 -9.18
CA SER A 506 -21.95 12.89 -9.48
C SER A 506 -20.70 12.50 -8.69
N LEU A 507 -19.68 13.37 -8.68
CA LEU A 507 -18.42 13.15 -7.97
C LEU A 507 -18.67 12.97 -6.46
N LYS A 508 -19.51 13.82 -5.86
CA LYS A 508 -19.84 13.73 -4.44
C LYS A 508 -20.62 12.46 -4.13
N ARG A 509 -21.65 12.14 -4.91
CA ARG A 509 -22.43 10.89 -4.71
C ARG A 509 -21.54 9.65 -4.76
N LYS A 510 -20.50 9.66 -5.61
CA LYS A 510 -19.59 8.53 -5.76
C LYS A 510 -18.60 8.38 -4.60
N TYR A 511 -18.14 9.49 -4.01
CA TYR A 511 -17.01 9.48 -3.08
C TYR A 511 -17.31 9.94 -1.65
N LEU A 512 -18.44 10.60 -1.39
CA LEU A 512 -18.87 11.00 -0.04
C LEU A 512 -19.77 9.94 0.61
N LYS A 513 -19.51 9.65 1.89
CA LYS A 513 -20.44 8.91 2.75
C LYS A 513 -21.35 9.90 3.48
N ILE A 514 -22.60 9.50 3.73
CA ILE A 514 -23.71 10.34 4.25
C ILE A 514 -23.32 11.14 5.52
N GLU A 515 -22.43 10.61 6.35
CA GLU A 515 -22.01 11.24 7.63
C GLU A 515 -21.19 12.53 7.47
N VAL A 516 -20.64 12.85 6.30
CA VAL A 516 -19.79 14.04 6.05
C VAL A 516 -20.54 15.14 5.27
N GLU A 517 -21.81 14.91 4.94
CA GLU A 517 -22.61 15.77 4.06
C GLU A 517 -22.96 17.13 4.72
N ASP A 518 -23.16 17.15 6.05
CA ASP A 518 -23.56 18.36 6.80
C ASP A 518 -22.51 19.48 6.77
N THR A 519 -21.22 19.15 6.76
CA THR A 519 -20.12 20.16 6.75
C THR A 519 -19.92 20.77 5.36
N LEU A 520 -20.32 20.07 4.30
CA LEU A 520 -20.10 20.48 2.90
C LEU A 520 -21.26 21.27 2.29
N SER A 521 -22.43 21.23 2.92
CA SER A 521 -23.66 21.92 2.50
C SER A 521 -23.44 23.42 2.19
N SER A 522 -22.60 24.11 2.97
CA SER A 522 -22.28 25.53 2.76
C SER A 522 -21.42 25.80 1.50
N SER A 523 -20.46 24.92 1.20
CA SER A 523 -19.61 25.02 0.01
C SER A 523 -20.37 24.70 -1.29
N HIS A 524 -21.36 23.80 -1.21
CA HIS A 524 -22.29 23.52 -2.31
C HIS A 524 -23.09 24.75 -2.72
N THR A 525 -23.72 25.42 -1.75
CA THR A 525 -24.52 26.62 -2.01
C THR A 525 -23.69 27.71 -2.70
N SER A 526 -22.41 27.84 -2.34
CA SER A 526 -21.49 28.80 -2.98
C SER A 526 -21.17 28.45 -4.44
N MET A 527 -20.91 27.18 -4.76
CA MET A 527 -20.59 26.76 -6.13
C MET A 527 -21.81 26.84 -7.04
N ASP A 528 -22.96 26.35 -6.58
CA ASP A 528 -24.22 26.41 -7.30
C ASP A 528 -24.62 27.86 -7.60
N ALA A 529 -24.51 28.75 -6.60
CA ALA A 529 -24.75 30.17 -6.78
C ALA A 529 -23.80 30.79 -7.82
N THR A 530 -22.51 30.43 -7.81
CA THR A 530 -21.54 30.94 -8.78
C THR A 530 -21.88 30.49 -10.20
N LEU A 531 -22.23 29.22 -10.39
CA LEU A 531 -22.67 28.67 -11.68
C LEU A 531 -23.94 29.35 -12.19
N ASP A 532 -24.90 29.61 -11.31
CA ASP A 532 -26.14 30.32 -11.68
C ASP A 532 -25.87 31.77 -12.06
N ILE A 533 -24.94 32.45 -11.37
CA ILE A 533 -24.50 33.79 -11.73
C ILE A 533 -23.87 33.78 -13.13
N ILE A 534 -22.95 32.86 -13.42
CA ILE A 534 -22.31 32.75 -14.74
C ILE A 534 -23.35 32.52 -15.84
N ALA A 535 -24.25 31.56 -15.63
CA ALA A 535 -25.28 31.23 -16.62
C ALA A 535 -26.25 32.40 -16.84
N LYS A 536 -26.64 33.10 -15.77
CA LYS A 536 -27.53 34.27 -15.85
C LYS A 536 -26.87 35.47 -16.54
N GLU A 537 -25.61 35.77 -16.20
CA GLU A 537 -24.83 36.84 -16.85
C GLU A 537 -24.59 36.50 -18.34
N GLY A 538 -24.30 35.23 -18.67
CA GLY A 538 -24.19 34.75 -20.04
C GLY A 538 -25.49 34.90 -20.83
N CYS A 539 -26.62 34.45 -20.27
CA CYS A 539 -27.95 34.64 -20.88
C CYS A 539 -28.27 36.12 -21.09
N SER A 540 -27.99 36.97 -20.10
CA SER A 540 -28.18 38.42 -20.25
C SER A 540 -27.32 38.96 -21.38
N SER A 541 -26.08 38.50 -21.52
CA SER A 541 -25.15 38.97 -22.55
C SER A 541 -25.59 38.58 -23.96
N LEU A 542 -26.17 37.39 -24.13
CA LEU A 542 -26.80 36.99 -25.37
C LEU A 542 -28.03 37.84 -25.69
N LEU A 543 -28.86 38.15 -24.69
CA LEU A 543 -29.99 39.05 -24.89
C LEU A 543 -29.53 40.48 -25.21
N ASP A 544 -28.45 40.96 -24.61
CA ASP A 544 -27.91 42.29 -24.91
C ASP A 544 -27.56 42.42 -26.40
N GLU A 545 -27.01 41.37 -27.04
CA GLU A 545 -26.81 41.32 -28.51
C GLU A 545 -28.11 41.49 -29.30
N VAL A 546 -29.15 40.75 -28.91
CA VAL A 546 -30.48 40.86 -29.54
C VAL A 546 -31.01 42.29 -29.41
N PHE A 547 -30.98 42.86 -28.21
CA PHE A 547 -31.58 44.17 -27.94
C PHE A 547 -30.81 45.34 -28.57
N MET A 548 -29.49 45.20 -28.77
CA MET A 548 -28.71 46.17 -29.55
C MET A 548 -29.16 46.23 -31.01
N ASP A 549 -29.48 45.09 -31.62
CA ASP A 549 -29.98 45.05 -33.00
C ASP A 549 -31.45 45.47 -33.11
N LEU A 550 -32.24 45.27 -32.05
CA LEU A 550 -33.62 45.73 -31.97
C LEU A 550 -33.75 47.23 -31.69
N GLU A 551 -32.72 47.90 -31.15
CA GLU A 551 -32.77 49.29 -30.71
C GLU A 551 -33.37 50.27 -31.75
N PRO A 552 -33.01 50.23 -33.05
CA PRO A 552 -33.60 51.12 -34.05
C PRO A 552 -35.11 50.94 -34.20
N HIS A 553 -35.60 49.69 -34.09
CA HIS A 553 -37.01 49.35 -34.25
C HIS A 553 -37.80 49.64 -32.98
N LEU A 554 -37.23 49.38 -31.80
CA LEU A 554 -37.79 49.76 -30.50
C LEU A 554 -37.95 51.28 -30.39
N ASN A 555 -36.98 52.04 -30.91
CA ASN A 555 -37.04 53.50 -30.90
C ASN A 555 -38.12 54.11 -31.80
N GLU A 556 -38.60 53.34 -32.78
CA GLU A 556 -39.67 53.72 -33.69
C GLU A 556 -41.06 53.59 -33.07
N LEU A 557 -41.23 52.74 -32.04
CA LEU A 557 -42.48 52.55 -31.32
C LEU A 557 -42.99 53.86 -30.72
N MET A 558 -44.32 54.05 -30.72
CA MET A 558 -44.98 55.23 -30.16
C MET A 558 -44.47 56.57 -30.75
N THR A 559 -44.05 56.56 -32.02
CA THR A 559 -43.73 57.74 -32.81
C THR A 559 -44.81 58.02 -33.86
N LYS A 560 -44.75 59.17 -34.54
CA LYS A 560 -45.63 59.44 -35.69
C LYS A 560 -45.46 58.41 -36.82
N LYS A 561 -44.24 57.91 -37.03
CA LYS A 561 -43.96 56.89 -38.05
C LYS A 561 -44.63 55.55 -37.68
N TRP A 562 -44.61 55.20 -36.39
CA TRP A 562 -45.41 54.09 -35.87
C TRP A 562 -46.88 54.32 -36.15
N LEU A 563 -47.47 55.46 -35.77
CA LEU A 563 -48.89 55.73 -36.01
C LEU A 563 -49.30 55.63 -37.49
N LEU A 564 -48.43 56.06 -38.41
CA LEU A 564 -48.66 56.01 -39.86
C LEU A 564 -48.49 54.62 -40.50
N GLY A 565 -48.31 53.55 -39.73
CA GLY A 565 -48.31 52.19 -40.27
C GLY A 565 -46.95 51.49 -40.37
N SER A 566 -45.94 51.85 -39.56
CA SER A 566 -44.65 51.14 -39.65
C SER A 566 -44.72 49.66 -39.29
N ASN A 567 -43.79 48.83 -39.77
CA ASN A 567 -43.74 47.40 -39.43
C ASN A 567 -42.71 47.07 -38.33
N ALA A 568 -42.44 48.00 -37.40
CA ALA A 568 -41.39 47.84 -36.41
C ALA A 568 -41.56 46.58 -35.54
N VAL A 569 -42.78 46.29 -35.08
CA VAL A 569 -43.07 45.09 -34.26
C VAL A 569 -42.91 43.80 -35.07
N GLY A 570 -43.31 43.79 -36.34
CA GLY A 570 -43.08 42.64 -37.21
C GLY A 570 -41.59 42.32 -37.36
N THR A 571 -40.76 43.35 -37.57
CA THR A 571 -39.30 43.17 -37.61
C THR A 571 -38.74 42.70 -36.27
N ILE A 572 -39.18 43.29 -35.15
CA ILE A 572 -38.77 42.84 -33.81
C ILE A 572 -39.06 41.35 -33.62
N CYS A 573 -40.25 40.90 -33.99
CA CYS A 573 -40.63 39.50 -33.84
C CYS A 573 -39.76 38.55 -34.67
N VAL A 574 -39.49 38.89 -35.93
CA VAL A 574 -38.64 38.07 -36.81
C VAL A 574 -37.20 38.01 -36.28
N THR A 575 -36.61 39.16 -35.91
CA THR A 575 -35.25 39.21 -35.39
C THR A 575 -35.11 38.41 -34.08
N VAL A 576 -36.06 38.52 -33.15
CA VAL A 576 -36.07 37.70 -31.93
C VAL A 576 -36.19 36.22 -32.28
N GLU A 577 -37.07 35.86 -33.22
CA GLU A 577 -37.24 34.47 -33.64
C GLU A 577 -35.95 33.89 -34.23
N ASP A 578 -35.25 34.64 -35.10
CA ASP A 578 -33.99 34.23 -35.72
C ASP A 578 -32.91 33.95 -34.66
N TYR A 579 -32.71 34.87 -33.72
CA TYR A 579 -31.77 34.67 -32.61
C TYR A 579 -32.15 33.47 -31.72
N PHE A 580 -33.43 33.28 -31.44
CA PHE A 580 -33.88 32.15 -30.61
C PHE A 580 -33.77 30.79 -31.31
N ASN A 581 -33.70 30.77 -32.64
CA ASN A 581 -33.34 29.57 -33.40
C ASN A 581 -31.87 29.21 -33.17
N ASP A 582 -30.96 30.20 -33.15
CA ASP A 582 -29.55 29.98 -32.81
C ASP A 582 -29.40 29.56 -31.34
N PHE A 583 -30.19 30.16 -30.44
CA PHE A 583 -30.22 29.81 -29.03
C PHE A 583 -30.91 28.48 -28.72
N ALA A 584 -31.44 27.76 -29.73
CA ALA A 584 -32.01 26.43 -29.55
C ALA A 584 -31.01 25.43 -28.95
N LYS A 585 -29.72 25.72 -29.08
CA LYS A 585 -28.58 24.98 -28.56
C LYS A 585 -28.30 25.21 -27.06
N ILE A 586 -29.10 26.03 -26.36
CA ILE A 586 -29.03 26.20 -24.91
C ILE A 586 -29.85 25.10 -24.19
N LYS A 587 -29.30 24.55 -23.10
CA LYS A 587 -29.96 23.54 -22.26
C LYS A 587 -31.23 24.09 -21.59
N LYS A 588 -32.21 23.19 -21.39
CA LYS A 588 -33.60 23.51 -20.95
C LYS A 588 -33.76 24.49 -19.79
N PRO A 589 -33.07 24.38 -18.63
CA PRO A 589 -33.31 25.29 -17.51
C PRO A 589 -32.99 26.75 -17.88
N TYR A 590 -31.90 26.97 -18.61
CA TYR A 590 -31.46 28.31 -19.01
C TYR A 590 -32.25 28.84 -20.20
N LYS A 591 -32.60 27.99 -21.17
CA LYS A 591 -33.46 28.37 -22.29
C LYS A 591 -34.80 28.93 -21.81
N LYS A 592 -35.40 28.28 -20.81
CA LYS A 592 -36.64 28.73 -20.18
C LYS A 592 -36.48 30.12 -19.56
N THR A 593 -35.52 30.29 -18.65
CA THR A 593 -35.26 31.58 -17.99
C THR A 593 -34.98 32.70 -18.98
N MET A 594 -34.19 32.43 -20.02
CA MET A 594 -33.86 33.39 -21.06
C MET A 594 -35.07 33.80 -21.91
N THR A 595 -35.97 32.86 -22.23
CA THR A 595 -37.21 33.15 -22.96
C THR A 595 -38.13 34.08 -22.17
N THR A 596 -38.30 33.80 -20.87
CA THR A 596 -39.11 34.63 -19.97
C THR A 596 -38.53 36.04 -19.82
N GLU A 597 -37.21 36.15 -19.67
CA GLU A 597 -36.52 37.44 -19.59
C GLU A 597 -36.62 38.24 -20.89
N ALA A 598 -36.45 37.60 -22.05
CA ALA A 598 -36.63 38.26 -23.35
C ALA A 598 -38.05 38.80 -23.54
N HIS A 599 -39.08 38.00 -23.21
CA HIS A 599 -40.47 38.42 -23.27
C HIS A 599 -40.70 39.65 -22.39
N ARG A 600 -40.18 39.61 -21.16
CA ARG A 600 -40.30 40.71 -20.21
C ARG A 600 -39.61 41.98 -20.74
N ARG A 601 -38.38 41.88 -21.25
CA ARG A 601 -37.65 43.03 -21.80
C ARG A 601 -38.37 43.66 -22.99
N VAL A 602 -38.89 42.87 -23.94
CA VAL A 602 -39.65 43.40 -25.08
C VAL A 602 -40.88 44.19 -24.62
N VAL A 603 -41.65 43.64 -23.68
CA VAL A 603 -42.84 44.31 -23.13
C VAL A 603 -42.46 45.58 -22.37
N VAL A 604 -41.40 45.55 -21.55
CA VAL A 604 -40.89 46.72 -20.83
C VAL A 604 -40.46 47.82 -21.81
N GLU A 605 -39.73 47.51 -22.88
CA GLU A 605 -39.35 48.49 -23.90
C GLU A 605 -40.57 49.10 -24.60
N TYR A 606 -41.59 48.29 -24.88
CA TYR A 606 -42.84 48.77 -25.47
C TYR A 606 -43.55 49.77 -24.54
N ILE A 607 -43.70 49.45 -23.25
CA ILE A 607 -44.32 50.36 -22.28
C ILE A 607 -43.44 51.58 -22.06
N ARG A 608 -42.12 51.43 -22.04
CA ARG A 608 -41.19 52.55 -21.97
C ARG A 608 -41.38 53.50 -23.15
N ALA A 609 -41.60 52.98 -24.35
CA ALA A 609 -41.94 53.79 -25.52
C ALA A 609 -43.26 54.55 -25.31
N ILE A 610 -44.30 53.93 -24.74
CA ILE A 610 -45.56 54.61 -24.39
C ILE A 610 -45.30 55.77 -23.43
N MET A 611 -44.51 55.54 -22.37
CA MET A 611 -44.35 56.53 -21.30
C MET A 611 -43.39 57.67 -21.65
N LEU A 612 -42.37 57.40 -22.47
CA LEU A 612 -41.31 58.37 -22.75
C LEU A 612 -41.45 59.11 -24.08
N LYS A 613 -42.10 58.51 -25.08
CA LYS A 613 -42.21 59.13 -26.41
C LYS A 613 -43.36 60.13 -26.41
N ARG A 614 -43.09 61.35 -26.90
CA ARG A 614 -44.04 62.48 -26.88
C ARG A 614 -45.02 62.47 -28.06
N ILE A 615 -45.65 61.32 -28.32
CA ILE A 615 -46.80 61.28 -29.23
C ILE A 615 -48.06 61.73 -28.48
N SER A 616 -49.02 62.31 -29.20
CA SER A 616 -50.32 62.68 -28.64
C SER A 616 -51.40 62.41 -29.68
N PHE A 617 -52.41 61.61 -29.32
CA PHE A 617 -53.54 61.30 -30.19
C PHE A 617 -54.51 62.49 -30.23
N LYS A 618 -54.73 63.06 -31.42
CA LYS A 618 -55.44 64.34 -31.56
C LYS A 618 -56.96 64.21 -31.55
N ASN A 619 -57.48 63.07 -31.96
CA ASN A 619 -58.90 62.83 -32.14
C ASN A 619 -59.27 61.40 -31.73
N ALA A 620 -60.58 61.13 -31.64
CA ALA A 620 -61.09 59.84 -31.21
C ALA A 620 -60.72 58.69 -32.17
N GLU A 621 -60.60 58.98 -33.46
CA GLU A 621 -60.23 57.97 -34.46
C GLU A 621 -58.76 57.55 -34.31
N GLU A 622 -57.84 58.52 -34.17
CA GLU A 622 -56.42 58.25 -33.89
C GLU A 622 -56.23 57.45 -32.59
N ARG A 623 -57.02 57.74 -31.54
CA ARG A 623 -57.00 56.96 -30.29
C ARG A 623 -57.45 55.53 -30.51
N LYS A 624 -58.55 55.34 -31.24
CA LYS A 624 -59.08 54.01 -31.55
C LYS A 624 -58.09 53.20 -32.39
N GLU A 625 -57.55 53.79 -33.47
CA GLU A 625 -56.58 53.14 -34.35
C GLU A 625 -55.29 52.79 -33.59
N GLY A 626 -54.76 53.72 -32.78
CA GLY A 626 -53.59 53.50 -31.94
C GLY A 626 -53.80 52.39 -30.91
N ALA A 627 -54.95 52.37 -30.22
CA ALA A 627 -55.27 51.33 -29.23
C ALA A 627 -55.47 49.95 -29.88
N GLU A 628 -56.23 49.86 -30.98
CA GLU A 628 -56.41 48.60 -31.71
C GLU A 628 -55.07 48.06 -32.24
N ARG A 629 -54.16 48.97 -32.64
CA ARG A 629 -52.82 48.61 -33.03
C ARG A 629 -51.99 48.06 -31.86
N MET A 630 -52.01 48.71 -30.71
CA MET A 630 -51.34 48.23 -29.50
C MET A 630 -51.81 46.81 -29.12
N ILE A 631 -53.11 46.54 -29.22
CA ILE A 631 -53.68 45.21 -28.97
C ILE A 631 -53.16 44.18 -29.98
N ARG A 632 -53.15 44.52 -31.29
CA ARG A 632 -52.60 43.64 -32.33
C ARG A 632 -51.11 43.34 -32.11
N GLU A 633 -50.32 44.35 -31.76
CA GLU A 633 -48.89 44.21 -31.51
C GLU A 633 -48.62 43.40 -30.23
N ALA A 634 -49.43 43.56 -29.17
CA ALA A 634 -49.39 42.71 -27.99
C ALA A 634 -49.71 41.23 -28.32
N GLU A 635 -50.67 40.97 -29.20
CA GLU A 635 -51.01 39.62 -29.64
C GLU A 635 -49.90 38.97 -30.49
N GLN A 636 -49.16 39.76 -31.27
CA GLN A 636 -47.97 39.30 -31.99
C GLN A 636 -46.86 38.85 -31.02
N PHE A 637 -46.55 39.66 -29.99
CA PHE A 637 -45.58 39.26 -28.97
C PHE A 637 -46.05 38.01 -28.22
N ARG A 638 -47.33 37.94 -27.84
CA ARG A 638 -47.91 36.77 -27.18
C ARG A 638 -47.76 35.52 -28.04
N PHE A 639 -48.05 35.60 -29.34
CA PHE A 639 -47.89 34.49 -30.27
C PHE A 639 -46.43 34.04 -30.38
N LEU A 640 -45.49 34.97 -30.57
CA LEU A 640 -44.06 34.68 -30.66
C LEU A 640 -43.55 33.97 -29.41
N PHE A 641 -43.74 34.57 -28.22
CA PHE A 641 -43.18 33.99 -27.00
C PHE A 641 -43.88 32.71 -26.57
N LYS A 642 -45.16 32.51 -26.93
CA LYS A 642 -45.84 31.21 -26.79
C LYS A 642 -45.22 30.14 -27.69
N LYS A 643 -44.84 30.50 -28.92
CA LYS A 643 -44.11 29.62 -29.85
C LYS A 643 -42.71 29.28 -29.32
N LEU A 644 -41.96 30.28 -28.85
CA LEU A 644 -40.60 30.07 -28.31
C LEU A 644 -40.59 29.28 -27.00
N ALA A 645 -41.65 29.42 -26.19
CA ALA A 645 -41.85 28.67 -24.96
C ALA A 645 -42.44 27.27 -25.19
N ALA A 646 -42.79 26.88 -26.43
CA ALA A 646 -43.38 25.57 -26.70
C ALA A 646 -42.46 24.44 -26.19
N GLY A 647 -42.97 23.66 -25.23
CA GLY A 647 -42.21 22.58 -24.56
C GLY A 647 -41.59 22.93 -23.19
N SER A 648 -41.74 24.17 -22.69
CA SER A 648 -41.26 24.58 -21.36
C SER A 648 -42.31 24.45 -20.24
N GLY A 649 -43.58 24.24 -20.59
CA GLY A 649 -44.69 23.98 -19.67
C GLY A 649 -45.20 25.20 -18.87
N GLU A 650 -44.80 26.42 -19.24
CA GLU A 650 -45.19 27.65 -18.52
C GLU A 650 -46.17 28.53 -19.29
N ASP A 651 -47.04 29.20 -18.53
CA ASP A 651 -48.05 30.10 -19.04
C ASP A 651 -47.46 31.51 -19.19
N THR A 652 -46.93 31.83 -20.37
CA THR A 652 -46.38 33.15 -20.69
C THR A 652 -47.47 34.21 -20.93
N GLU A 653 -48.75 33.88 -20.70
CA GLU A 653 -49.89 34.67 -21.15
C GLU A 653 -50.06 36.03 -20.44
N GLY A 654 -49.47 36.22 -19.25
CA GLY A 654 -49.74 37.40 -18.42
C GLY A 654 -49.03 38.72 -18.79
N LEU A 655 -47.85 38.68 -19.43
CA LEU A 655 -47.02 39.89 -19.60
C LEU A 655 -47.61 40.89 -20.60
N CYS A 656 -48.17 40.42 -21.72
CA CYS A 656 -48.74 41.28 -22.76
C CYS A 656 -50.04 41.99 -22.32
N GLY A 657 -50.74 41.47 -21.31
CA GLY A 657 -52.00 42.03 -20.82
C GLY A 657 -51.90 43.45 -20.25
N ILE A 658 -50.68 43.94 -19.97
CA ILE A 658 -50.44 45.33 -19.57
C ILE A 658 -50.59 46.30 -20.76
N ILE A 659 -50.16 45.89 -21.96
CA ILE A 659 -50.28 46.69 -23.18
C ILE A 659 -51.76 46.82 -23.53
N GLU A 660 -52.51 45.73 -23.42
CA GLU A 660 -53.96 45.69 -23.61
C GLU A 660 -54.68 46.59 -22.60
N ALA A 661 -54.33 46.52 -21.31
CA ALA A 661 -54.92 47.37 -20.29
C ALA A 661 -54.66 48.88 -20.53
N ILE A 662 -53.45 49.24 -20.98
CA ILE A 662 -53.13 50.61 -21.37
C ILE A 662 -53.92 51.02 -22.63
N ALA A 663 -54.09 50.11 -23.59
CA ALA A 663 -54.86 50.36 -24.80
C ALA A 663 -56.33 50.66 -24.51
N GLU A 664 -56.95 49.99 -23.52
CA GLU A 664 -58.32 50.29 -23.09
C GLU A 664 -58.45 51.72 -22.54
N VAL A 665 -57.47 52.18 -21.75
CA VAL A 665 -57.40 53.58 -21.28
C VAL A 665 -57.27 54.57 -22.45
N ILE A 666 -56.58 54.21 -23.54
CA ILE A 666 -56.46 55.06 -24.74
C ILE A 666 -57.76 55.05 -25.57
N LYS A 667 -58.38 53.88 -25.73
CA LYS A 667 -59.55 53.65 -26.58
C LYS A 667 -60.83 54.27 -26.04
N LEU A 668 -60.94 54.41 -24.70
CA LEU A 668 -62.14 54.92 -24.04
C LEU A 668 -62.61 56.25 -24.65
N THR A 669 -63.84 56.29 -25.16
CA THR A 669 -64.37 57.44 -25.90
C THR A 669 -64.82 58.58 -24.99
N ASP A 670 -65.35 58.25 -23.80
CA ASP A 670 -65.89 59.20 -22.83
C ASP A 670 -64.84 59.59 -21.78
N PRO A 671 -64.35 60.85 -21.77
CA PRO A 671 -63.36 61.30 -20.79
C PRO A 671 -63.88 61.30 -19.34
N SER A 672 -65.20 61.33 -19.11
CA SER A 672 -65.77 61.32 -17.76
C SER A 672 -65.58 59.98 -17.04
N LEU A 673 -65.41 58.90 -17.78
CA LEU A 673 -65.16 57.54 -17.26
C LEU A 673 -63.67 57.21 -17.12
N LEU A 674 -62.78 58.15 -17.48
CA LEU A 674 -61.33 57.91 -17.51
C LEU A 674 -60.77 57.54 -16.13
N TYR A 675 -61.36 58.09 -15.06
CA TYR A 675 -61.02 57.72 -13.69
C TYR A 675 -61.23 56.21 -13.42
N LEU A 676 -62.32 55.62 -13.92
CA LEU A 676 -62.65 54.21 -13.67
C LEU A 676 -61.62 53.28 -14.32
N GLU A 677 -61.24 53.55 -15.58
CA GLU A 677 -60.27 52.75 -16.31
C GLU A 677 -58.85 52.91 -15.73
N VAL A 678 -58.45 54.13 -15.36
CA VAL A 678 -57.16 54.35 -14.69
C VAL A 678 -57.15 53.69 -13.31
N SER A 679 -58.25 53.74 -12.56
CA SER A 679 -58.37 53.03 -11.27
C SER A 679 -58.24 51.51 -11.45
N THR A 680 -58.85 50.95 -12.50
CA THR A 680 -58.73 49.54 -12.86
C THR A 680 -57.29 49.18 -13.24
N LEU A 681 -56.59 50.04 -13.99
CA LEU A 681 -55.17 49.88 -14.33
C LEU A 681 -54.28 49.88 -13.08
N VAL A 682 -54.48 50.83 -12.16
CA VAL A 682 -53.73 50.93 -10.88
C VAL A 682 -54.01 49.73 -9.99
N SER A 683 -55.26 49.27 -9.93
CA SER A 683 -55.62 48.07 -9.16
C SER A 683 -54.94 46.80 -9.71
N LYS A 684 -54.85 46.67 -11.04
CA LYS A 684 -54.20 45.53 -11.70
C LYS A 684 -52.66 45.61 -11.66
N TYR A 685 -52.09 46.81 -11.69
CA TYR A 685 -50.65 47.08 -11.71
C TYR A 685 -50.26 48.10 -10.63
N PRO A 686 -50.14 47.67 -9.36
CA PRO A 686 -50.01 48.56 -8.21
C PRO A 686 -48.67 49.29 -8.09
N ASP A 687 -47.69 49.00 -8.96
CA ASP A 687 -46.41 49.71 -9.01
C ASP A 687 -46.39 50.90 -9.98
N ILE A 688 -47.52 51.19 -10.64
CA ILE A 688 -47.69 52.39 -11.46
C ILE A 688 -47.71 53.64 -10.56
N ARG A 689 -46.75 54.53 -10.79
CA ARG A 689 -46.66 55.86 -10.15
C ARG A 689 -47.41 56.95 -10.92
N ASP A 690 -47.75 58.04 -10.23
CA ASP A 690 -48.42 59.23 -10.78
C ASP A 690 -47.76 59.77 -12.05
N ASP A 691 -46.43 59.76 -12.12
CA ASP A 691 -45.68 60.20 -13.30
C ASP A 691 -46.03 59.38 -14.55
N HIS A 692 -46.25 58.07 -14.40
CA HIS A 692 -46.68 57.23 -15.53
C HIS A 692 -48.11 57.50 -15.93
N ILE A 693 -49.00 57.74 -14.96
CA ILE A 693 -50.39 58.10 -15.23
C ILE A 693 -50.43 59.43 -15.99
N ALA A 694 -49.66 60.42 -15.55
CA ALA A 694 -49.54 61.71 -16.22
C ALA A 694 -48.99 61.58 -17.64
N ALA A 695 -47.98 60.72 -17.87
CA ALA A 695 -47.46 60.42 -19.19
C ALA A 695 -48.50 59.77 -20.10
N LEU A 696 -49.21 58.74 -19.61
CA LEU A 696 -50.29 58.07 -20.33
C LEU A 696 -51.41 59.04 -20.74
N LEU A 697 -51.87 59.88 -19.81
CA LEU A 697 -52.89 60.89 -20.07
C LEU A 697 -52.39 61.97 -21.06
N THR A 698 -51.09 62.19 -21.15
CA THR A 698 -50.49 63.09 -22.13
C THR A 698 -50.46 62.47 -23.53
N VAL A 699 -50.15 61.18 -23.63
CA VAL A 699 -50.25 60.41 -24.87
C VAL A 699 -51.68 60.38 -25.41
N ARG A 700 -52.67 60.25 -24.52
CA ARG A 700 -54.09 60.24 -24.88
C ARG A 700 -54.58 61.54 -25.56
N GLY A 701 -54.02 62.70 -25.16
CA GLY A 701 -54.17 63.98 -25.87
C GLY A 701 -55.43 64.82 -25.61
N ASP A 702 -56.49 64.25 -25.02
CA ASP A 702 -57.76 64.94 -24.72
C ASP A 702 -57.97 65.28 -23.23
N ALA A 703 -57.10 64.81 -22.34
CA ALA A 703 -57.16 65.09 -20.91
C ALA A 703 -56.62 66.49 -20.59
N SER A 704 -57.47 67.38 -20.04
CA SER A 704 -57.07 68.70 -19.58
C SER A 704 -56.13 68.62 -18.38
N ARG A 705 -55.39 69.70 -18.08
CA ARG A 705 -54.50 69.75 -16.90
C ARG A 705 -55.27 69.50 -15.60
N ASP A 706 -56.46 70.08 -15.47
CA ASP A 706 -57.30 69.92 -14.28
C ASP A 706 -57.81 68.47 -14.16
N MET A 707 -58.23 67.86 -15.27
CA MET A 707 -58.66 66.46 -15.31
C MET A 707 -57.53 65.50 -14.89
N LYS A 708 -56.30 65.74 -15.37
CA LYS A 708 -55.12 64.95 -14.97
C LYS A 708 -54.88 65.05 -13.46
N GLN A 709 -54.95 66.26 -12.91
CA GLN A 709 -54.73 66.51 -11.48
C GLN A 709 -55.82 65.83 -10.63
N THR A 710 -57.10 65.98 -11.02
CA THR A 710 -58.22 65.35 -10.32
C THR A 710 -58.13 63.84 -10.31
N ILE A 711 -57.78 63.20 -11.44
CA ILE A 711 -57.62 61.74 -11.51
C ILE A 711 -56.51 61.29 -10.55
N ILE A 712 -55.35 61.94 -10.55
CA ILE A 712 -54.21 61.59 -9.69
C ILE A 712 -54.58 61.75 -8.21
N GLU A 713 -55.14 62.91 -7.81
CA GLU A 713 -55.53 63.18 -6.41
C GLU A 713 -56.63 62.25 -5.87
N THR A 714 -57.51 61.75 -6.75
CA THR A 714 -58.58 60.83 -6.36
C THR A 714 -58.05 59.40 -6.18
N LEU A 715 -57.00 59.01 -6.91
CA LEU A 715 -56.38 57.69 -6.80
C LEU A 715 -55.56 57.51 -5.52
N ASP A 716 -54.98 58.59 -4.98
CA ASP A 716 -54.25 58.62 -3.70
C ASP A 716 -55.10 58.23 -2.47
N GLN A 717 -56.43 58.23 -2.60
CA GLN A 717 -57.37 57.95 -1.51
C GLN A 717 -57.83 56.48 -1.43
N GLY A 718 -57.36 55.61 -2.35
CA GLY A 718 -57.78 54.21 -2.44
C GLY A 718 -56.84 53.22 -1.73
N PRO A 719 -57.35 52.16 -1.07
CA PRO A 719 -56.51 51.12 -0.49
C PRO A 719 -55.94 50.19 -1.59
N SER A 720 -54.62 50.17 -1.77
CA SER A 720 -53.94 49.23 -2.65
C SER A 720 -53.45 48.00 -1.85
N GLN A 721 -54.14 46.86 -1.95
CA GLN A 721 -53.56 45.57 -1.55
C GLN A 721 -52.93 44.89 -2.78
N PRO A 722 -51.59 44.83 -2.88
CA PRO A 722 -50.94 44.17 -4.01
C PRO A 722 -51.14 42.65 -3.94
N ASN A 723 -51.45 42.03 -5.07
CA ASN A 723 -51.44 40.57 -5.22
C ASN A 723 -50.02 40.04 -4.89
N PRO A 724 -49.87 39.04 -4.00
CA PRO A 724 -48.56 38.51 -3.60
C PRO A 724 -47.75 37.90 -4.75
N ASN A 725 -48.39 37.54 -5.87
CA ASN A 725 -47.73 37.00 -7.07
C ASN A 725 -47.41 38.06 -8.14
N TYR A 726 -47.58 39.36 -7.84
CA TYR A 726 -47.31 40.43 -8.78
C TYR A 726 -45.81 40.67 -8.98
N VAL A 727 -45.35 40.58 -10.24
CA VAL A 727 -43.99 40.99 -10.63
C VAL A 727 -44.03 42.44 -11.13
N PRO A 728 -43.38 43.39 -10.45
CA PRO A 728 -43.39 44.80 -10.86
C PRO A 728 -42.80 45.02 -12.25
N ILE A 729 -43.38 45.91 -13.05
CA ILE A 729 -42.93 46.30 -14.39
C ILE A 729 -42.68 47.82 -14.45
N PHE A 730 -43.62 48.62 -13.94
CA PHE A 730 -43.50 50.09 -13.89
C PHE A 730 -42.38 50.57 -12.95
N LYS A 731 -41.92 49.74 -12.00
CA LYS A 731 -40.71 50.07 -11.21
C LYS A 731 -39.46 50.24 -12.07
N GLU A 732 -39.35 49.55 -13.20
CA GLU A 732 -38.19 49.61 -14.10
C GLU A 732 -38.28 50.72 -15.15
N ILE A 733 -39.41 51.42 -15.19
CA ILE A 733 -39.67 52.51 -16.12
C ILE A 733 -39.54 53.81 -15.33
N THR A 734 -38.50 54.59 -15.62
CA THR A 734 -38.32 55.91 -15.04
C THR A 734 -38.90 56.95 -15.99
N VAL A 735 -39.92 57.67 -15.55
CA VAL A 735 -40.55 58.76 -16.30
C VAL A 735 -40.10 60.09 -15.71
N PRO A 736 -39.66 61.08 -16.52
CA PRO A 736 -39.30 62.40 -16.02
C PRO A 736 -40.51 63.05 -15.34
N THR A 737 -40.34 63.48 -14.08
CA THR A 737 -41.38 64.17 -13.32
C THR A 737 -41.77 65.45 -14.05
N LEU A 738 -43.02 65.54 -14.49
CA LEU A 738 -43.59 66.79 -14.96
C LEU A 738 -43.78 67.68 -13.73
N THR A 739 -42.80 68.51 -13.40
CA THR A 739 -42.93 69.54 -12.36
C THR A 739 -44.05 70.50 -12.75
N VAL A 740 -45.25 70.22 -12.28
CA VAL A 740 -46.34 71.18 -12.18
C VAL A 740 -45.93 72.10 -11.03
N PRO A 741 -45.64 73.40 -11.25
CA PRO A 741 -45.41 74.31 -10.14
C PRO A 741 -46.68 74.29 -9.29
N LYS A 742 -46.57 73.86 -8.03
CA LYS A 742 -47.62 74.06 -7.04
C LYS A 742 -47.88 75.57 -6.96
N LEU A 743 -48.94 76.03 -7.62
CA LEU A 743 -49.51 77.34 -7.37
C LEU A 743 -50.13 77.24 -5.97
N LEU A 744 -49.38 77.72 -4.97
CA LEU A 744 -49.90 78.07 -3.66
C LEU A 744 -51.11 79.00 -3.87
N LYS A 745 -52.29 78.56 -3.41
CA LYS A 745 -53.37 79.45 -3.01
C LYS A 745 -53.25 79.70 -1.51
#